data_AF-A0A7X0XRK5-F1
#
_entry.id   AF-A0A7X0XRK5-F1
#
_cell.length_a   1.000
_cell.length_b   1.000
_cell.length_c   1.000
_cell.angle_alpha   90.00
_cell.angle_beta   90.00
_cell.angle_gamma   90.00
#
_symmetry.space_group_name_H-M   'P 1'
#
loop_
_entity.id
_entity.type
_entity.pdbx_description
1 polymer ?
#
loop_
_entity_poly.entity_id
_entity_poly.type
_entity_poly.pdbx_seq_one_letter_code
_entity_poly.pdbx_strand_id
1 'polypeptide(L)'
;MKVLISKARQTKIIAMMLVAMILVNLYQPLSAMAASLQLDETGYNYTGISFTHGKKLENKIIWNMKMDGVDVFCVDSGAPANSETGYNPESYVSDKKELLSKIAFYGFTQTDQSYKNFATTQLLIWETLGEQLEWTSLPNYWSDKAMILAKVKKHDTQPSWDKQTITLIEGQELVLDDTNKVTDWLSVTNNTTGISVTKNGNKLKLKADKNAKSGELGFTKVPDTAIGTSIIYNKADRQSLVQFHLQDAGNASLKVNVKKLGGVRIKKIDEKTKQPLPNTTFKFEYNNTFKEVVTNDDGVAELQGIPEGTEVRVSELLAPTKYHNLGESQIIVIKANENIELTFNNSEQVGTVSLAKTGEAFGIDMPNNHYSLADAVYGIYDTTDTRVGELITDEMGQAESASLPLGTYYLLEEKAPLGYLLNEEKVPFEIEYAGQDVAITNTQVHTVDVEQKGTAKLIKEDAETGNTPQGKATLDGAIYELYRAADDSLVDTVTIENGQAQVENLTLDNYYWLEKQAPTGYQLDVKKHVFDLVYNKAEVTASETVTVGEKVIKEKIKVIKCDEDIKEPIKNNPATFKLKDMQTGAFIEHDGKSEFTTDKKGEFTTKNLPYGDYELMEIIAPTNYQVMNTPTKITIDGTHEGIVEVKILNTEIPKPLPKKSTPDKMEPVKALKVTESKPLPLLGDNGGIALLLVGLGFIITSMSMYWSTHKKQKK
;
A
#
# COMPACT_ATOMS: atom_id res chain seq x y z
N MET A 1 40.09 -43.64 -6.25
CA MET A 1 40.94 -43.36 -7.45
C MET A 1 41.99 -44.44 -7.77
N LYS A 2 42.80 -44.96 -6.82
CA LYS A 2 43.88 -45.93 -7.13
C LYS A 2 43.43 -47.30 -7.69
N VAL A 3 42.18 -47.75 -7.45
CA VAL A 3 41.68 -49.07 -7.91
C VAL A 3 41.25 -49.09 -9.39
N LEU A 4 40.84 -47.96 -9.96
CA LEU A 4 40.49 -47.87 -11.40
C LEU A 4 41.73 -47.88 -12.31
N ILE A 5 42.89 -47.49 -11.78
CA ILE A 5 44.16 -47.40 -12.52
C ILE A 5 44.77 -48.79 -12.76
N SER A 6 44.52 -49.79 -11.90
CA SER A 6 45.07 -51.14 -12.09
C SER A 6 44.36 -51.93 -13.20
N LYS A 7 43.02 -51.88 -13.27
CA LYS A 7 42.25 -52.52 -14.35
C LYS A 7 42.66 -51.98 -15.72
N ALA A 8 42.78 -50.66 -15.87
CA ALA A 8 43.24 -50.04 -17.13
C ALA A 8 44.65 -50.48 -17.56
N ARG A 9 45.53 -50.86 -16.61
CA ARG A 9 46.87 -51.37 -16.90
C ARG A 9 46.86 -52.84 -17.32
N GLN A 10 46.05 -53.69 -16.68
CA GLN A 10 45.87 -55.09 -17.09
C GLN A 10 45.21 -55.21 -18.47
N THR A 11 44.17 -54.43 -18.77
CA THR A 11 43.51 -54.47 -20.09
C THR A 11 44.46 -54.03 -21.22
N LYS A 12 45.35 -53.05 -20.98
CA LYS A 12 46.38 -52.66 -21.96
C LYS A 12 47.43 -53.74 -22.19
N ILE A 13 47.84 -54.48 -21.17
CA ILE A 13 48.83 -55.57 -21.31
C ILE A 13 48.21 -56.77 -22.06
N ILE A 14 46.96 -57.14 -21.76
CA ILE A 14 46.25 -58.21 -22.47
C ILE A 14 45.99 -57.80 -23.94
N ALA A 15 45.60 -56.55 -24.20
CA ALA A 15 45.44 -56.04 -25.56
C ALA A 15 46.77 -56.01 -26.34
N MET A 16 47.88 -55.62 -25.70
CA MET A 16 49.21 -55.68 -26.33
C MET A 16 49.67 -57.12 -26.60
N MET A 17 49.36 -58.08 -25.72
CA MET A 17 49.65 -59.50 -25.98
C MET A 17 48.79 -60.08 -27.11
N LEU A 18 47.52 -59.67 -27.24
CA LEU A 18 46.67 -60.04 -28.37
C LEU A 18 47.17 -59.44 -29.70
N VAL A 19 47.55 -58.17 -29.71
CA VAL A 19 48.15 -57.52 -30.89
C VAL A 19 49.51 -58.17 -31.25
N ALA A 20 50.32 -58.56 -30.26
CA ALA A 20 51.56 -59.31 -30.50
C ALA A 20 51.31 -60.74 -31.02
N MET A 21 50.30 -61.46 -30.51
CA MET A 21 49.93 -62.79 -31.02
C MET A 21 49.29 -62.76 -32.42
N ILE A 22 48.66 -61.64 -32.79
CA ILE A 22 48.20 -61.40 -34.18
C ILE A 22 49.40 -61.08 -35.08
N LEU A 23 50.35 -60.26 -34.63
CA LEU A 23 51.58 -59.95 -35.38
C LEU A 23 52.50 -61.17 -35.59
N VAL A 24 52.51 -62.14 -34.67
CA VAL A 24 53.33 -63.37 -34.78
C VAL A 24 52.65 -64.47 -35.63
N ASN A 25 51.37 -64.32 -36.00
CA ASN A 25 50.69 -65.23 -36.95
C ASN A 25 50.63 -64.72 -38.40
N LEU A 26 51.19 -63.54 -38.70
CA LEU A 26 51.25 -62.99 -40.07
C LEU A 26 52.53 -63.34 -40.85
N TYR A 27 53.41 -64.16 -40.26
CA TYR A 27 54.61 -64.73 -40.92
C TYR A 27 54.60 -66.26 -40.96
N GLN A 28 53.43 -66.84 -41.26
CA GLN A 28 53.40 -68.11 -41.98
C GLN A 28 53.72 -67.78 -43.45
N PRO A 29 54.73 -68.37 -44.11
CA PRO A 29 54.79 -68.27 -45.56
C PRO A 29 53.48 -68.86 -46.10
N LEU A 30 52.82 -68.15 -47.04
CA LEU A 30 51.72 -68.77 -47.77
C LEU A 30 52.25 -70.10 -48.31
N SER A 31 51.58 -71.19 -47.97
CA SER A 31 51.79 -72.47 -48.63
C SER A 31 51.25 -72.30 -50.04
N ALA A 32 52.09 -71.75 -50.92
CA ALA A 32 51.72 -71.32 -52.25
C ALA A 32 51.42 -72.55 -53.11
N MET A 33 50.18 -73.03 -53.03
CA MET A 33 49.49 -73.59 -54.19
C MET A 33 49.71 -72.58 -55.32
N ALA A 34 50.45 -72.96 -56.34
CA ALA A 34 50.79 -72.04 -57.41
C ALA A 34 49.51 -71.73 -58.20
N ALA A 35 49.15 -70.45 -58.27
CA ALA A 35 47.86 -70.01 -58.77
C ALA A 35 47.65 -70.38 -60.25
N SER A 36 46.39 -70.59 -60.62
CA SER A 36 45.98 -71.02 -61.96
C SER A 36 45.37 -69.88 -62.75
N LEU A 37 45.99 -69.55 -63.89
CA LEU A 37 45.40 -68.65 -64.87
C LEU A 37 44.40 -69.41 -65.74
N GLN A 38 43.23 -68.80 -65.95
CA GLN A 38 42.23 -69.18 -66.94
C GLN A 38 41.98 -68.00 -67.88
N LEU A 39 41.95 -68.29 -69.18
CA LEU A 39 41.70 -67.32 -70.24
C LEU A 39 40.32 -67.57 -70.87
N ASP A 40 39.56 -66.50 -71.06
CA ASP A 40 38.43 -66.48 -72.00
C ASP A 40 38.93 -65.89 -73.32
N GLU A 41 38.98 -66.73 -74.36
CA GLU A 41 39.52 -66.40 -75.68
C GLU A 41 38.53 -65.62 -76.57
N THR A 42 37.32 -65.31 -76.09
CA THR A 42 36.51 -64.26 -76.71
C THR A 42 37.23 -62.91 -76.55
N GLY A 43 37.21 -62.05 -77.57
CA GLY A 43 38.03 -60.84 -77.49
C GLY A 43 37.88 -59.78 -78.58
N TYR A 44 38.36 -58.60 -78.23
CA TYR A 44 38.58 -57.49 -79.16
C TYR A 44 40.06 -57.44 -79.53
N ASN A 45 40.35 -57.05 -80.78
CA ASN A 45 41.71 -56.85 -81.25
C ASN A 45 42.25 -55.46 -80.88
N TYR A 46 43.55 -55.37 -80.67
CA TYR A 46 44.29 -54.11 -80.59
C TYR A 46 45.64 -54.19 -81.34
N THR A 47 46.14 -53.02 -81.71
CA THR A 47 47.51 -52.83 -82.19
C THR A 47 48.16 -51.70 -81.40
N GLY A 48 49.37 -51.92 -80.89
CA GLY A 48 50.10 -50.92 -80.12
C GLY A 48 51.57 -51.27 -79.89
N ILE A 49 52.26 -50.45 -79.11
CA ILE A 49 53.68 -50.62 -78.74
C ILE A 49 53.78 -50.87 -77.22
N SER A 50 54.34 -52.02 -76.87
CA SER A 50 54.51 -52.47 -75.48
C SER A 50 55.54 -51.63 -74.73
N PHE A 51 55.16 -51.12 -73.57
CA PHE A 51 56.01 -50.25 -72.74
C PHE A 51 57.12 -51.02 -72.00
N THR A 52 56.89 -52.30 -71.66
CA THR A 52 57.88 -53.14 -70.96
C THR A 52 58.96 -53.66 -71.91
N HIS A 53 58.59 -53.92 -73.17
CA HIS A 53 59.45 -54.63 -74.13
C HIS A 53 59.85 -53.80 -75.36
N GLY A 54 59.24 -52.64 -75.60
CA GLY A 54 59.43 -51.84 -76.81
C GLY A 54 58.95 -52.51 -78.10
N LYS A 55 58.23 -53.64 -78.00
CA LYS A 55 57.80 -54.47 -79.14
C LYS A 55 56.46 -53.98 -79.66
N LYS A 56 56.30 -53.96 -80.98
CA LYS A 56 55.00 -53.77 -81.62
C LYS A 56 54.15 -55.04 -81.48
N LEU A 57 52.93 -54.88 -80.98
CA LEU A 57 51.94 -55.91 -80.78
C LEU A 57 50.86 -55.72 -81.84
N GLU A 58 50.96 -56.42 -82.97
CA GLU A 58 50.01 -56.26 -84.09
C GLU A 58 48.81 -57.22 -83.98
N ASN A 59 47.60 -56.66 -84.10
CA ASN A 59 46.32 -57.37 -84.11
C ASN A 59 46.21 -58.47 -83.03
N LYS A 60 46.57 -58.12 -81.80
CA LYS A 60 46.48 -59.03 -80.65
C LYS A 60 45.07 -59.02 -80.08
N ILE A 61 44.58 -60.22 -79.75
CA ILE A 61 43.31 -60.40 -79.06
C ILE A 61 43.56 -60.07 -77.57
N ILE A 62 42.77 -59.18 -77.00
CA ILE A 62 42.67 -59.02 -75.54
C ILE A 62 41.93 -60.25 -75.02
N TRP A 63 42.33 -60.83 -73.88
CA TRP A 63 41.63 -61.96 -73.25
C TRP A 63 41.14 -61.56 -71.87
N ASN A 64 39.96 -62.03 -71.44
CA ASN A 64 39.60 -61.91 -70.03
C ASN A 64 40.42 -62.94 -69.25
N MET A 65 41.06 -62.49 -68.17
CA MET A 65 42.05 -63.23 -67.40
C MET A 65 41.54 -63.42 -65.98
N LYS A 66 41.38 -64.68 -65.57
CA LYS A 66 40.98 -65.03 -64.20
C LYS A 66 42.07 -65.85 -63.53
N MET A 67 42.56 -65.37 -62.39
CA MET A 67 43.48 -66.11 -61.51
C MET A 67 42.67 -66.75 -60.39
N ASP A 68 42.66 -68.09 -60.34
CA ASP A 68 41.83 -68.86 -59.40
C ASP A 68 40.35 -68.43 -59.37
N GLY A 69 39.81 -68.03 -60.54
CA GLY A 69 38.44 -67.55 -60.74
C GLY A 69 38.24 -66.04 -60.56
N VAL A 70 39.23 -65.31 -60.04
CA VAL A 70 39.17 -63.86 -59.79
C VAL A 70 39.75 -63.07 -60.95
N ASP A 71 39.06 -62.03 -61.42
CA ASP A 71 39.52 -61.20 -62.53
C ASP A 71 40.84 -60.47 -62.20
N VAL A 72 41.82 -60.61 -63.08
CA VAL A 72 43.15 -59.99 -62.99
C VAL A 72 43.49 -59.26 -64.28
N PHE A 73 44.23 -58.17 -64.18
CA PHE A 73 44.63 -57.36 -65.32
C PHE A 73 46.12 -57.51 -65.58
N CYS A 74 46.49 -57.69 -66.84
CA CYS A 74 47.88 -57.73 -67.28
C CYS A 74 48.55 -56.38 -67.06
N VAL A 75 49.75 -56.41 -66.47
CA VAL A 75 50.65 -55.25 -66.34
C VAL A 75 51.97 -55.43 -67.10
N ASP A 76 52.12 -56.53 -67.84
CA ASP A 76 53.24 -56.77 -68.77
C ASP A 76 52.73 -57.35 -70.11
N SER A 77 52.35 -56.46 -71.02
CA SER A 77 51.71 -56.79 -72.31
C SER A 77 52.59 -57.54 -73.32
N GLY A 78 53.92 -57.49 -73.15
CA GLY A 78 54.88 -57.98 -74.16
C GLY A 78 55.26 -59.46 -74.02
N ALA A 79 54.88 -60.09 -72.91
CA ALA A 79 55.04 -61.53 -72.67
C ALA A 79 53.78 -62.32 -73.11
N PRO A 80 53.85 -63.66 -73.29
CA PRO A 80 52.67 -64.47 -73.57
C PRO A 80 51.86 -64.77 -72.29
N ALA A 81 50.54 -64.88 -72.41
CA ALA A 81 49.67 -65.49 -71.41
C ALA A 81 49.17 -66.84 -71.94
N ASN A 82 48.89 -67.80 -71.04
CA ASN A 82 48.33 -69.12 -71.36
C ASN A 82 47.43 -69.57 -70.19
N SER A 83 46.45 -70.44 -70.44
CA SER A 83 45.70 -71.11 -69.37
C SER A 83 46.57 -72.20 -68.72
N GLU A 84 47.21 -71.90 -67.60
CA GLU A 84 48.18 -72.78 -66.93
C GLU A 84 48.34 -72.42 -65.43
N THR A 85 48.79 -73.41 -64.64
CA THR A 85 49.19 -73.21 -63.23
C THR A 85 50.64 -72.71 -63.13
N GLY A 86 51.06 -72.28 -61.93
CA GLY A 86 52.47 -71.94 -61.66
C GLY A 86 52.74 -70.47 -61.38
N TYR A 87 51.71 -69.65 -61.11
CA TYR A 87 51.88 -68.24 -60.79
C TYR A 87 52.11 -68.02 -59.29
N ASN A 88 53.09 -67.18 -58.95
CA ASN A 88 53.44 -66.82 -57.58
C ASN A 88 52.75 -65.51 -57.18
N PRO A 89 51.90 -65.49 -56.13
CA PRO A 89 51.26 -64.27 -55.65
C PRO A 89 52.19 -63.46 -54.73
N GLU A 90 52.30 -62.16 -55.01
CA GLU A 90 53.07 -61.18 -54.24
C GLU A 90 52.26 -59.89 -54.05
N SER A 91 52.64 -59.02 -53.11
CA SER A 91 51.98 -57.71 -53.00
C SER A 91 52.40 -56.81 -54.16
N TYR A 92 51.44 -56.27 -54.93
CA TYR A 92 51.75 -55.35 -56.02
C TYR A 92 52.26 -54.02 -55.48
N VAL A 93 53.40 -53.56 -56.02
CA VAL A 93 54.06 -52.30 -55.68
C VAL A 93 54.36 -51.54 -56.97
N SER A 94 53.82 -50.34 -57.11
CA SER A 94 54.08 -49.40 -58.20
C SER A 94 53.70 -47.99 -57.74
N ASP A 95 54.41 -46.99 -58.25
CA ASP A 95 54.06 -45.56 -58.19
C ASP A 95 52.67 -45.26 -58.77
N LYS A 96 52.23 -46.02 -59.78
CA LYS A 96 50.92 -45.91 -60.43
C LYS A 96 49.85 -46.80 -59.78
N LYS A 97 50.17 -47.59 -58.75
CA LYS A 97 49.26 -48.59 -58.14
C LYS A 97 47.88 -48.01 -57.83
N GLU A 98 47.82 -46.88 -57.15
CA GLU A 98 46.57 -46.25 -56.72
C GLU A 98 45.68 -45.83 -57.91
N LEU A 99 46.30 -45.25 -58.94
CA LEU A 99 45.63 -44.87 -60.19
C LEU A 99 45.10 -46.11 -60.93
N LEU A 100 45.91 -47.15 -61.05
CA LEU A 100 45.53 -48.41 -61.69
C LEU A 100 44.42 -49.13 -60.92
N SER A 101 44.44 -49.12 -59.59
CA SER A 101 43.34 -49.64 -58.76
C SER A 101 42.03 -48.89 -58.99
N LYS A 102 42.07 -47.55 -59.11
CA LYS A 102 40.87 -46.74 -59.42
C LYS A 102 40.39 -47.00 -60.86
N ILE A 103 41.28 -47.17 -61.82
CA ILE A 103 40.94 -47.54 -63.20
C ILE A 103 40.27 -48.91 -63.25
N ALA A 104 40.85 -49.93 -62.61
CA ALA A 104 40.28 -51.26 -62.51
C ALA A 104 38.89 -51.24 -61.86
N PHE A 105 38.74 -50.50 -60.76
CA PHE A 105 37.47 -50.40 -60.06
C PHE A 105 36.37 -49.71 -60.90
N TYR A 106 36.64 -48.53 -61.45
CA TYR A 106 35.63 -47.74 -62.18
C TYR A 106 35.40 -48.17 -63.63
N GLY A 107 36.39 -48.84 -64.23
CA GLY A 107 36.31 -49.42 -65.57
C GLY A 107 35.71 -50.82 -65.60
N PHE A 108 35.88 -51.62 -64.55
CA PHE A 108 35.40 -53.00 -64.52
C PHE A 108 34.66 -53.38 -63.24
N THR A 109 35.28 -53.33 -62.05
CA THR A 109 34.71 -53.93 -60.83
C THR A 109 33.32 -53.39 -60.47
N GLN A 110 33.10 -52.07 -60.64
CA GLN A 110 31.83 -51.38 -60.35
C GLN A 110 30.83 -51.41 -61.53
N THR A 111 31.11 -52.15 -62.59
CA THR A 111 30.27 -52.21 -63.80
C THR A 111 29.41 -53.48 -63.81
N ASP A 112 28.77 -53.77 -64.95
CA ASP A 112 28.16 -55.07 -65.23
C ASP A 112 29.19 -56.21 -65.41
N GLN A 113 30.49 -55.90 -65.32
CA GLN A 113 31.62 -56.80 -65.53
C GLN A 113 31.58 -57.51 -66.89
N SER A 114 30.96 -56.86 -67.88
CA SER A 114 30.95 -57.34 -69.26
C SER A 114 32.35 -57.40 -69.84
N TYR A 115 32.51 -58.30 -70.81
CA TYR A 115 33.76 -58.49 -71.54
C TYR A 115 34.32 -57.17 -72.14
N LYS A 116 33.44 -56.31 -72.67
CA LYS A 116 33.81 -54.98 -73.19
C LYS A 116 34.43 -54.08 -72.11
N ASN A 117 33.90 -54.11 -70.89
CA ASN A 117 34.40 -53.33 -69.77
C ASN A 117 35.76 -53.86 -69.29
N PHE A 118 35.97 -55.18 -69.28
CA PHE A 118 37.28 -55.77 -69.03
C PHE A 118 38.30 -55.27 -70.06
N ALA A 119 38.02 -55.45 -71.35
CA ALA A 119 38.97 -55.12 -72.42
C ALA A 119 39.26 -53.61 -72.52
N THR A 120 38.27 -52.75 -72.30
CA THR A 120 38.46 -51.28 -72.18
C THR A 120 39.36 -50.94 -70.98
N THR A 121 39.15 -51.59 -69.85
CA THR A 121 39.96 -51.38 -68.63
C THR A 121 41.40 -51.87 -68.83
N GLN A 122 41.58 -53.01 -69.51
CA GLN A 122 42.90 -53.57 -69.81
C GLN A 122 43.74 -52.66 -70.70
N LEU A 123 43.17 -52.13 -71.80
CA LEU A 123 43.87 -51.14 -72.63
C LEU A 123 44.22 -49.87 -71.83
N LEU A 124 43.29 -49.39 -70.98
CA LEU A 124 43.54 -48.18 -70.19
C LEU A 124 44.63 -48.40 -69.12
N ILE A 125 44.70 -49.59 -68.51
CA ILE A 125 45.79 -49.98 -67.61
C ILE A 125 47.13 -49.96 -68.35
N TRP A 126 47.20 -50.56 -69.54
CA TRP A 126 48.41 -50.58 -70.36
C TRP A 126 48.83 -49.18 -70.84
N GLU A 127 47.92 -48.35 -71.35
CA GLU A 127 48.22 -46.95 -71.70
C GLU A 127 48.68 -46.14 -70.48
N THR A 128 48.08 -46.39 -69.30
CA THR A 128 48.48 -45.72 -68.05
C THR A 128 49.88 -46.14 -67.62
N LEU A 129 50.25 -47.41 -67.82
CA LEU A 129 51.59 -47.92 -67.57
C LEU A 129 52.62 -47.36 -68.56
N GLY A 130 52.24 -47.19 -69.83
CA GLY A 130 53.01 -46.45 -70.84
C GLY A 130 52.84 -46.93 -72.29
N GLU A 131 51.92 -47.85 -72.59
CA GLU A 131 51.70 -48.31 -73.96
C GLU A 131 51.22 -47.21 -74.90
N GLN A 132 51.64 -47.29 -76.15
CA GLN A 132 51.12 -46.47 -77.23
C GLN A 132 50.11 -47.30 -78.03
N LEU A 133 48.82 -47.05 -77.82
CA LEU A 133 47.74 -47.67 -78.57
C LEU A 133 47.62 -47.02 -79.96
N GLU A 134 47.83 -47.79 -81.03
CA GLU A 134 47.65 -47.33 -82.41
C GLU A 134 46.20 -47.53 -82.87
N TRP A 135 45.60 -48.66 -82.54
CA TRP A 135 44.26 -49.04 -83.01
C TRP A 135 43.59 -50.09 -82.09
N THR A 136 42.26 -50.12 -82.05
CA THR A 136 41.49 -51.22 -81.46
C THR A 136 40.14 -51.40 -82.14
N SER A 137 39.63 -52.64 -82.13
CA SER A 137 38.25 -52.96 -82.52
C SER A 137 37.23 -52.72 -81.39
N LEU A 138 37.64 -52.23 -80.22
CA LEU A 138 36.73 -51.90 -79.12
C LEU A 138 35.80 -50.73 -79.47
N PRO A 139 34.46 -50.92 -79.48
CA PRO A 139 33.52 -49.84 -79.78
C PRO A 139 33.54 -48.78 -78.68
N ASN A 140 33.65 -47.51 -79.09
CA ASN A 140 33.63 -46.31 -78.23
C ASN A 140 34.78 -46.17 -77.21
N TYR A 141 35.89 -46.92 -77.38
CA TYR A 141 37.03 -46.94 -76.44
C TYR A 141 37.43 -45.58 -75.87
N TRP A 142 37.66 -44.57 -76.74
CA TRP A 142 38.09 -43.23 -76.32
C TRP A 142 37.07 -42.51 -75.42
N SER A 143 35.77 -42.72 -75.66
CA SER A 143 34.70 -42.14 -74.84
C SER A 143 34.62 -42.86 -73.48
N ASP A 144 34.69 -44.19 -73.48
CA ASP A 144 34.65 -44.99 -72.26
C ASP A 144 35.89 -44.71 -71.38
N LYS A 145 37.08 -44.60 -71.98
CA LYS A 145 38.31 -44.14 -71.34
C LYS A 145 38.14 -42.78 -70.67
N ALA A 146 37.57 -41.80 -71.38
CA ALA A 146 37.32 -40.47 -70.82
C ALA A 146 36.34 -40.51 -69.64
N MET A 147 35.28 -41.34 -69.72
CA MET A 147 34.34 -41.56 -68.61
C MET A 147 35.01 -42.21 -67.40
N ILE A 148 35.84 -43.25 -67.60
CA ILE A 148 36.57 -43.91 -66.51
C ILE A 148 37.53 -42.92 -65.83
N LEU A 149 38.33 -42.17 -66.59
CA LEU A 149 39.26 -41.19 -66.04
C LEU A 149 38.54 -40.03 -65.32
N ALA A 150 37.34 -39.62 -65.79
CA ALA A 150 36.50 -38.66 -65.08
C ALA A 150 35.99 -39.22 -63.73
N LYS A 151 35.61 -40.50 -63.69
CA LYS A 151 35.23 -41.18 -62.44
C LYS A 151 36.41 -41.29 -61.46
N VAL A 152 37.58 -41.69 -61.95
CA VAL A 152 38.83 -41.76 -61.20
C VAL A 152 39.16 -40.41 -60.57
N LYS A 153 39.17 -39.31 -61.34
CA LYS A 153 39.43 -37.96 -60.81
C LYS A 153 38.43 -37.54 -59.72
N LYS A 154 37.17 -37.98 -59.83
CA LYS A 154 36.10 -37.68 -58.87
C LYS A 154 36.20 -38.50 -57.57
N HIS A 155 36.90 -39.65 -57.59
CA HIS A 155 37.18 -40.46 -56.41
C HIS A 155 37.92 -39.68 -55.31
N ASP A 156 38.81 -38.76 -55.68
CA ASP A 156 39.64 -38.01 -54.73
C ASP A 156 39.02 -36.68 -54.27
N THR A 157 37.93 -36.27 -54.91
CA THR A 157 37.26 -34.99 -54.63
C THR A 157 36.33 -35.13 -53.42
N GLN A 158 36.68 -34.58 -52.25
CA GLN A 158 35.79 -34.62 -51.07
C GLN A 158 34.56 -33.71 -51.23
N PRO A 159 33.41 -34.00 -50.58
CA PRO A 159 32.27 -33.08 -50.57
C PRO A 159 32.64 -31.79 -49.84
N SER A 160 32.05 -30.66 -50.21
CA SER A 160 32.39 -29.37 -49.57
C SER A 160 32.01 -29.29 -48.09
N TRP A 161 31.20 -30.23 -47.59
CA TRP A 161 30.80 -30.38 -46.19
C TRP A 161 31.66 -31.38 -45.39
N ASP A 162 32.68 -32.02 -46.00
CA ASP A 162 33.57 -32.95 -45.28
C ASP A 162 34.24 -32.29 -44.06
N LYS A 163 34.27 -33.02 -42.93
CA LYS A 163 34.81 -32.61 -41.62
C LYS A 163 34.20 -31.32 -41.04
N GLN A 164 33.12 -30.80 -41.62
CA GLN A 164 32.42 -29.66 -41.03
C GLN A 164 31.70 -30.07 -39.74
N THR A 165 31.44 -29.07 -38.89
CA THR A 165 30.55 -29.19 -37.74
C THR A 165 29.34 -28.30 -37.96
N ILE A 166 28.15 -28.88 -37.92
CA ILE A 166 26.88 -28.17 -38.04
C ILE A 166 26.07 -28.28 -36.75
N THR A 167 25.14 -27.35 -36.56
CA THR A 167 24.08 -27.46 -35.54
C THR A 167 22.76 -27.77 -36.22
N LEU A 168 22.02 -28.75 -35.71
CA LEU A 168 20.70 -29.14 -36.20
C LEU A 168 19.71 -29.11 -35.04
N ILE A 169 18.68 -28.29 -35.14
CA ILE A 169 17.63 -28.23 -34.13
C ILE A 169 16.65 -29.37 -34.38
N GLU A 170 16.17 -30.01 -33.32
CA GLU A 170 15.14 -31.04 -33.37
C GLU A 170 13.90 -30.59 -34.15
N GLY A 171 13.36 -31.50 -34.97
CA GLY A 171 12.22 -31.24 -35.86
C GLY A 171 12.57 -30.45 -37.13
N GLN A 172 13.63 -29.64 -37.10
CA GLN A 172 14.09 -28.89 -38.27
C GLN A 172 14.78 -29.79 -39.30
N GLU A 173 14.72 -29.33 -40.54
CA GLU A 173 15.38 -29.91 -41.69
C GLU A 173 16.49 -28.96 -42.16
N LEU A 174 17.68 -29.49 -42.39
CA LEU A 174 18.82 -28.75 -42.94
C LEU A 174 19.26 -29.41 -44.25
N VAL A 175 19.45 -28.59 -45.27
CA VAL A 175 19.97 -29.03 -46.57
C VAL A 175 21.34 -28.40 -46.78
N LEU A 176 22.36 -29.25 -46.89
CA LEU A 176 23.73 -28.83 -47.22
C LEU A 176 23.94 -29.00 -48.73
N ASP A 177 24.37 -27.93 -49.38
CA ASP A 177 24.79 -27.93 -50.77
C ASP A 177 26.27 -28.32 -50.88
N ASP A 178 26.55 -29.34 -51.69
CA ASP A 178 27.89 -29.77 -52.03
C ASP A 178 28.35 -29.08 -53.33
N THR A 179 29.27 -28.12 -53.19
CA THR A 179 29.83 -27.38 -54.33
C THR A 179 30.71 -28.24 -55.21
N ASN A 180 31.25 -29.35 -54.68
CA ASN A 180 32.09 -30.30 -55.39
C ASN A 180 31.30 -31.41 -56.10
N LYS A 181 29.97 -31.48 -55.88
CA LYS A 181 29.01 -32.35 -56.59
C LYS A 181 29.34 -33.85 -56.52
N VAL A 182 29.84 -34.32 -55.37
CA VAL A 182 30.18 -35.72 -55.10
C VAL A 182 29.22 -36.41 -54.13
N THR A 183 28.29 -35.68 -53.50
CA THR A 183 27.38 -36.21 -52.47
C THR A 183 26.63 -37.48 -52.88
N ASP A 184 26.06 -37.57 -54.09
CA ASP A 184 25.41 -38.81 -54.57
C ASP A 184 26.31 -40.05 -54.51
N TRP A 185 27.62 -39.89 -54.68
CA TRP A 185 28.59 -40.98 -54.70
C TRP A 185 28.84 -41.58 -53.31
N LEU A 186 28.45 -40.88 -52.24
CA LEU A 186 28.71 -41.26 -50.86
C LEU A 186 27.58 -42.11 -50.28
N SER A 187 27.87 -43.32 -49.83
CA SER A 187 26.97 -44.16 -49.05
C SER A 187 27.15 -43.86 -47.56
N VAL A 188 26.05 -43.85 -46.79
CA VAL A 188 26.13 -43.71 -45.33
C VAL A 188 26.65 -45.03 -44.74
N THR A 189 27.76 -44.99 -44.02
CA THR A 189 28.39 -46.18 -43.41
C THR A 189 28.29 -46.20 -41.89
N ASN A 190 28.17 -45.02 -41.24
CA ASN A 190 27.97 -44.93 -39.81
C ASN A 190 26.94 -43.85 -39.46
N ASN A 191 25.89 -44.23 -38.73
CA ASN A 191 24.89 -43.32 -38.20
C ASN A 191 24.37 -43.80 -36.84
N THR A 192 25.19 -43.63 -35.80
CA THR A 192 24.76 -43.79 -34.40
C THR A 192 23.95 -42.61 -33.89
N THR A 193 23.82 -41.54 -34.68
CA THR A 193 23.12 -40.29 -34.30
C THR A 193 21.60 -40.42 -34.36
N GLY A 194 21.05 -41.33 -35.17
CA GLY A 194 19.60 -41.41 -35.42
C GLY A 194 19.05 -40.29 -36.31
N ILE A 195 19.90 -39.40 -36.84
CA ILE A 195 19.51 -38.35 -37.80
C ILE A 195 19.06 -39.03 -39.10
N SER A 196 17.92 -38.60 -39.66
CA SER A 196 17.51 -39.00 -40.99
C SER A 196 18.40 -38.33 -42.03
N VAL A 197 19.05 -39.12 -42.87
CA VAL A 197 19.97 -38.67 -43.92
C VAL A 197 19.39 -39.05 -45.28
N THR A 198 19.19 -38.07 -46.14
CA THR A 198 18.75 -38.27 -47.53
C THR A 198 19.66 -37.52 -48.49
N LYS A 199 19.90 -38.08 -49.68
CA LYS A 199 20.70 -37.48 -50.74
C LYS A 199 19.82 -37.19 -51.94
N ASN A 200 20.07 -36.08 -52.61
CA ASN A 200 19.45 -35.77 -53.90
C ASN A 200 20.41 -34.92 -54.73
N GLY A 201 21.15 -35.51 -55.67
CA GLY A 201 22.09 -34.78 -56.48
C GLY A 201 23.33 -34.38 -55.69
N ASN A 202 23.62 -33.08 -55.70
CA ASN A 202 24.66 -32.47 -54.88
C ASN A 202 24.14 -31.99 -53.52
N LYS A 203 22.99 -32.47 -53.03
CA LYS A 203 22.41 -32.03 -51.74
C LYS A 203 22.39 -33.15 -50.72
N LEU A 204 22.86 -32.86 -49.51
CA LEU A 204 22.73 -33.71 -48.32
C LEU A 204 21.66 -33.10 -47.41
N LYS A 205 20.53 -33.79 -47.25
CA LYS A 205 19.39 -33.35 -46.45
C LYS A 205 19.33 -34.14 -45.15
N LEU A 206 19.29 -33.43 -44.03
CA LEU A 206 19.40 -33.91 -42.67
C LEU A 206 18.17 -33.51 -41.86
N LYS A 207 17.62 -34.43 -41.07
CA LYS A 207 16.51 -34.14 -40.14
C LYS A 207 16.70 -34.87 -38.83
N ALA A 208 16.72 -34.12 -37.72
CA ALA A 208 16.79 -34.67 -36.37
C ALA A 208 15.37 -34.85 -35.81
N ASP A 209 15.09 -36.01 -35.23
CA ASP A 209 13.88 -36.25 -34.44
C ASP A 209 14.16 -36.11 -32.93
N LYS A 210 13.15 -36.39 -32.10
CA LYS A 210 13.27 -36.39 -30.64
C LYS A 210 14.28 -37.41 -30.09
N ASN A 211 14.59 -38.47 -30.83
CA ASN A 211 15.52 -39.52 -30.40
C ASN A 211 16.97 -39.26 -30.87
N ALA A 212 17.15 -38.42 -31.90
CA ALA A 212 18.44 -38.12 -32.50
C ALA A 212 19.43 -37.51 -31.49
N LYS A 213 20.72 -37.75 -31.66
CA LYS A 213 21.79 -37.35 -30.73
C LYS A 213 22.94 -36.68 -31.46
N SER A 214 23.64 -35.78 -30.78
CA SER A 214 24.90 -35.23 -31.28
C SER A 214 25.93 -36.33 -31.53
N GLY A 215 26.68 -36.22 -32.62
CA GLY A 215 27.66 -37.23 -33.02
C GLY A 215 28.22 -36.95 -34.41
N GLU A 216 28.70 -38.00 -35.06
CA GLU A 216 29.35 -37.93 -36.37
C GLU A 216 28.67 -38.91 -37.34
N LEU A 217 28.37 -38.42 -38.54
CA LEU A 217 27.88 -39.20 -39.67
C LEU A 217 29.08 -39.60 -40.52
N GLY A 218 29.24 -40.91 -40.77
CA GLY A 218 30.30 -41.46 -41.60
C GLY A 218 29.80 -41.88 -42.97
N PHE A 219 30.61 -41.62 -44.00
CA PHE A 219 30.29 -41.91 -45.40
C PHE A 219 31.49 -42.49 -46.16
N THR A 220 31.24 -43.33 -47.17
CA THR A 220 32.27 -43.84 -48.11
C THR A 220 31.80 -43.76 -49.56
N LYS A 221 32.72 -43.65 -50.52
CA LYS A 221 32.42 -43.67 -51.96
C LYS A 221 32.31 -45.07 -52.55
N VAL A 222 32.98 -46.03 -51.92
CA VAL A 222 33.02 -47.43 -52.35
C VAL A 222 32.73 -48.34 -51.14
N PRO A 223 32.19 -49.54 -51.36
CA PRO A 223 32.00 -50.51 -50.28
C PRO A 223 33.36 -51.05 -49.80
N ASP A 224 33.43 -51.47 -48.54
CA ASP A 224 34.66 -52.03 -47.94
C ASP A 224 35.18 -53.26 -48.70
N THR A 225 34.29 -53.99 -49.39
CA THR A 225 34.64 -55.13 -50.26
C THR A 225 35.50 -54.77 -51.47
N ALA A 226 35.65 -53.48 -51.80
CA ALA A 226 36.54 -52.99 -52.84
C ALA A 226 37.96 -52.66 -52.34
N ILE A 227 38.16 -52.66 -51.02
CA ILE A 227 39.39 -52.22 -50.36
C ILE A 227 40.24 -53.44 -50.01
N GLY A 228 41.55 -53.35 -50.24
CA GLY A 228 42.45 -54.44 -49.89
C GLY A 228 43.85 -54.31 -50.50
N THR A 229 44.67 -55.33 -50.28
CA THR A 229 46.00 -55.42 -50.90
C THR A 229 45.84 -55.85 -52.35
N SER A 230 46.27 -55.02 -53.30
CA SER A 230 46.40 -55.46 -54.70
C SER A 230 47.51 -56.50 -54.82
N ILE A 231 47.25 -57.62 -55.49
CA ILE A 231 48.14 -58.78 -55.59
C ILE A 231 48.65 -58.90 -57.02
N ILE A 232 49.96 -59.05 -57.21
CA ILE A 232 50.59 -59.38 -58.48
C ILE A 232 50.90 -60.87 -58.53
N TYR A 233 50.68 -61.47 -59.69
CA TYR A 233 50.92 -62.88 -59.99
C TYR A 233 52.02 -62.96 -61.03
N ASN A 234 53.18 -63.45 -60.61
CA ASN A 234 54.40 -63.50 -61.42
C ASN A 234 54.72 -64.94 -61.83
N LYS A 235 55.17 -65.11 -63.08
CA LYS A 235 55.71 -66.38 -63.59
C LYS A 235 56.75 -66.07 -64.67
N ALA A 236 57.86 -66.82 -64.70
CA ALA A 236 58.90 -66.64 -65.71
C ALA A 236 58.35 -66.84 -67.12
N ASP A 237 58.80 -66.02 -68.07
CA ASP A 237 58.41 -66.04 -69.49
C ASP A 237 56.87 -65.92 -69.73
N ARG A 238 56.17 -65.23 -68.81
CA ARG A 238 54.71 -64.97 -68.86
C ARG A 238 54.37 -63.55 -68.43
N GLN A 239 53.18 -63.09 -68.80
CA GLN A 239 52.64 -61.81 -68.36
C GLN A 239 52.48 -61.78 -66.83
N SER A 240 52.97 -60.71 -66.21
CA SER A 240 52.58 -60.35 -64.84
C SER A 240 51.13 -59.87 -64.82
N LEU A 241 50.31 -60.46 -63.96
CA LEU A 241 48.88 -60.14 -63.83
C LEU A 241 48.56 -59.60 -62.43
N VAL A 242 47.65 -58.64 -62.30
CA VAL A 242 47.34 -57.97 -61.03
C VAL A 242 45.85 -58.02 -60.71
N GLN A 243 45.52 -58.57 -59.55
CA GLN A 243 44.24 -58.34 -58.89
C GLN A 243 44.30 -56.96 -58.21
N PHE A 244 43.55 -56.00 -58.75
CA PHE A 244 43.51 -54.65 -58.21
C PHE A 244 42.49 -54.51 -57.08
N HIS A 245 42.87 -53.74 -56.06
CA HIS A 245 42.05 -53.36 -54.92
C HIS A 245 42.33 -51.90 -54.55
N LEU A 246 41.32 -51.17 -54.09
CA LEU A 246 41.48 -49.79 -53.63
C LEU A 246 42.21 -49.75 -52.28
N GLN A 247 42.93 -48.65 -52.04
CA GLN A 247 43.68 -48.44 -50.80
C GLN A 247 42.79 -47.91 -49.66
N ASP A 248 41.76 -47.12 -50.00
CA ASP A 248 40.79 -46.59 -49.05
C ASP A 248 39.38 -46.46 -49.66
N ALA A 249 38.41 -46.12 -48.81
CA ALA A 249 36.99 -46.12 -49.14
C ALA A 249 36.50 -44.82 -49.82
N GLY A 250 37.35 -43.79 -49.97
CA GLY A 250 36.91 -42.42 -50.20
C GLY A 250 36.09 -41.90 -49.02
N ASN A 251 36.61 -42.03 -47.81
CA ASN A 251 35.91 -41.68 -46.56
C ASN A 251 35.61 -40.17 -46.49
N ALA A 252 34.41 -39.81 -46.02
CA ALA A 252 34.03 -38.46 -45.63
C ALA A 252 33.24 -38.48 -44.31
N SER A 253 33.26 -37.39 -43.53
CA SER A 253 32.47 -37.30 -42.31
C SER A 253 31.81 -35.93 -42.10
N LEU A 254 30.75 -35.91 -41.29
CA LEU A 254 30.05 -34.69 -40.89
C LEU A 254 29.70 -34.76 -39.41
N LYS A 255 30.18 -33.82 -38.61
CA LYS A 255 29.83 -33.72 -37.20
C LYS A 255 28.55 -32.91 -37.04
N VAL A 256 27.57 -33.45 -36.31
CA VAL A 256 26.29 -32.79 -36.05
C VAL A 256 26.09 -32.62 -34.56
N ASN A 257 25.92 -31.38 -34.13
CA ASN A 257 25.45 -31.02 -32.80
C ASN A 257 23.93 -30.90 -32.85
N VAL A 258 23.21 -31.88 -32.31
CA VAL A 258 21.75 -31.83 -32.21
C VAL A 258 21.37 -30.96 -31.01
N LYS A 259 20.60 -29.89 -31.24
CA LYS A 259 19.94 -29.13 -30.18
C LYS A 259 18.51 -29.63 -29.98
N LYS A 260 18.21 -30.10 -28.79
CA LYS A 260 16.85 -30.47 -28.37
C LYS A 260 15.99 -29.26 -28.09
N LEU A 261 14.68 -29.45 -28.17
CA LEU A 261 13.71 -28.44 -27.74
C LEU A 261 13.34 -28.65 -26.27
N GLY A 262 12.94 -27.57 -25.63
CA GLY A 262 12.33 -27.55 -24.31
C GLY A 262 11.34 -26.40 -24.19
N GLY A 263 10.93 -26.11 -22.97
CA GLY A 263 9.99 -25.02 -22.68
C GLY A 263 10.10 -24.50 -21.26
N VAL A 264 9.27 -23.49 -20.99
CA VAL A 264 9.02 -22.94 -19.66
C VAL A 264 7.52 -22.82 -19.46
N ARG A 265 7.07 -23.24 -18.28
CA ARG A 265 5.68 -23.22 -17.81
C ARG A 265 5.61 -22.34 -16.58
N ILE A 266 4.76 -21.34 -16.62
CA ILE A 266 4.47 -20.48 -15.48
C ILE A 266 3.21 -21.01 -14.80
N LYS A 267 3.24 -21.03 -13.47
CA LYS A 267 2.07 -21.17 -12.61
C LYS A 267 1.89 -19.87 -11.83
N LYS A 268 0.84 -19.13 -12.13
CA LYS A 268 0.46 -17.90 -11.43
C LYS A 268 -0.60 -18.19 -10.39
N ILE A 269 -0.37 -17.74 -9.16
CA ILE A 269 -1.26 -17.97 -8.03
C ILE A 269 -1.48 -16.71 -7.19
N ASP A 270 -2.60 -16.67 -6.49
CA ASP A 270 -2.79 -15.73 -5.38
C ASP A 270 -1.86 -16.10 -4.22
N GLU A 271 -1.22 -15.11 -3.62
CA GLU A 271 -0.21 -15.31 -2.59
C GLU A 271 -0.79 -15.96 -1.32
N LYS A 272 -2.03 -15.66 -0.95
CA LYS A 272 -2.63 -16.05 0.34
C LYS A 272 -3.35 -17.40 0.27
N THR A 273 -4.26 -17.52 -0.69
CA THR A 273 -5.14 -18.67 -0.94
C THR A 273 -4.48 -19.77 -1.78
N LYS A 274 -3.39 -19.44 -2.50
CA LYS A 274 -2.67 -20.32 -3.45
C LYS A 274 -3.53 -20.81 -4.64
N GLN A 275 -4.69 -20.17 -4.87
CA GLN A 275 -5.56 -20.45 -6.01
C GLN A 275 -4.93 -19.92 -7.32
N PRO A 276 -5.25 -20.52 -8.48
CA PRO A 276 -4.73 -20.07 -9.77
C PRO A 276 -5.25 -18.67 -10.15
N LEU A 277 -4.42 -17.89 -10.85
CA LEU A 277 -4.80 -16.57 -11.37
C LEU A 277 -4.82 -16.55 -12.91
N PRO A 278 -6.01 -16.60 -13.54
CA PRO A 278 -6.17 -16.37 -14.97
C PRO A 278 -5.92 -14.91 -15.36
N ASN A 279 -5.90 -14.62 -16.66
CA ASN A 279 -5.86 -13.27 -17.23
C ASN A 279 -4.62 -12.43 -16.84
N THR A 280 -3.54 -13.07 -16.40
CA THR A 280 -2.23 -12.43 -16.16
C THR A 280 -1.39 -12.49 -17.43
N THR A 281 -0.82 -11.37 -17.88
CA THR A 281 0.04 -11.36 -19.07
C THR A 281 1.52 -11.49 -18.68
N PHE A 282 2.16 -12.54 -19.19
CA PHE A 282 3.61 -12.74 -19.08
C PHE A 282 4.34 -12.47 -20.39
N LYS A 283 5.47 -11.77 -20.29
CA LYS A 283 6.42 -11.57 -21.38
C LYS A 283 7.57 -12.55 -21.25
N PHE A 284 7.86 -13.26 -22.33
CA PHE A 284 9.04 -14.13 -22.48
C PHE A 284 9.98 -13.51 -23.51
N GLU A 285 11.13 -13.00 -23.09
CA GLU A 285 12.15 -12.39 -23.96
C GLU A 285 13.31 -13.36 -24.19
N TYR A 286 13.68 -13.58 -25.45
CA TYR A 286 14.74 -14.51 -25.86
C TYR A 286 15.24 -14.19 -27.27
N ASN A 287 16.52 -14.41 -27.57
CA ASN A 287 17.11 -14.22 -28.92
C ASN A 287 16.77 -12.85 -29.59
N ASN A 288 16.75 -11.76 -28.81
CA ASN A 288 16.36 -10.41 -29.25
C ASN A 288 14.92 -10.30 -29.81
N THR A 289 14.03 -11.23 -29.45
CA THR A 289 12.59 -11.18 -29.69
C THR A 289 11.83 -11.45 -28.39
N PHE A 290 10.51 -11.37 -28.42
CA PHE A 290 9.66 -11.73 -27.29
C PHE A 290 8.35 -12.37 -27.73
N LYS A 291 7.70 -13.05 -26.79
CA LYS A 291 6.32 -13.52 -26.91
C LYS A 291 5.56 -13.16 -25.63
N GLU A 292 4.35 -12.64 -25.78
CA GLU A 292 3.41 -12.47 -24.67
C GLU A 292 2.44 -13.65 -24.62
N VAL A 293 2.12 -14.12 -23.42
CA VAL A 293 1.17 -15.21 -23.16
C VAL A 293 0.34 -14.85 -21.94
N VAL A 294 -0.99 -14.97 -22.07
CA VAL A 294 -1.93 -14.75 -20.96
C VAL A 294 -2.18 -16.08 -20.24
N THR A 295 -2.28 -16.06 -18.91
CA THR A 295 -2.61 -17.24 -18.11
C THR A 295 -4.05 -17.71 -18.35
N ASN A 296 -4.22 -19.02 -18.49
CA ASN A 296 -5.54 -19.67 -18.60
C ASN A 296 -6.23 -19.80 -17.22
N ASP A 297 -7.41 -20.43 -17.19
CA ASP A 297 -8.21 -20.69 -15.98
C ASP A 297 -7.44 -21.45 -14.87
N ASP A 298 -6.44 -22.27 -15.22
CA ASP A 298 -5.55 -22.96 -14.28
C ASP A 298 -4.37 -22.08 -13.79
N GLY A 299 -4.33 -20.80 -14.17
CA GLY A 299 -3.24 -19.87 -13.87
C GLY A 299 -1.96 -20.18 -14.65
N VAL A 300 -2.06 -20.89 -15.78
CA VAL A 300 -0.90 -21.41 -16.53
C VAL A 300 -0.65 -20.60 -17.81
N ALA A 301 0.61 -20.21 -18.02
CA ALA A 301 1.12 -19.64 -19.27
C ALA A 301 2.38 -20.39 -19.71
N GLU A 302 2.50 -20.76 -20.99
CA GLU A 302 3.62 -21.60 -21.47
C GLU A 302 4.30 -21.07 -22.75
N LEU A 303 5.61 -21.24 -22.79
CA LEU A 303 6.44 -21.09 -23.98
C LEU A 303 7.14 -22.43 -24.28
N GLN A 304 6.73 -23.07 -25.39
CA GLN A 304 7.25 -24.36 -25.84
C GLN A 304 8.07 -24.24 -27.13
N GLY A 305 8.90 -25.25 -27.40
CA GLY A 305 9.61 -25.38 -28.67
C GLY A 305 10.86 -24.49 -28.79
N ILE A 306 11.45 -24.10 -27.66
CA ILE A 306 12.66 -23.28 -27.63
C ILE A 306 13.90 -24.19 -27.62
N PRO A 307 14.95 -23.90 -28.41
CA PRO A 307 16.17 -24.70 -28.40
C PRO A 307 16.90 -24.67 -27.06
N GLU A 308 17.51 -25.80 -26.68
CA GLU A 308 18.31 -25.89 -25.46
C GLU A 308 19.50 -24.92 -25.45
N GLY A 309 19.84 -24.44 -24.26
CA GLY A 309 20.86 -23.41 -24.05
C GLY A 309 20.41 -22.00 -24.45
N THR A 310 19.17 -21.79 -24.91
CA THR A 310 18.60 -20.46 -25.04
C THR A 310 18.25 -19.91 -23.66
N GLU A 311 18.75 -18.71 -23.36
CA GLU A 311 18.33 -17.92 -22.22
C GLU A 311 16.97 -17.26 -22.50
N VAL A 312 16.07 -17.34 -21.53
CA VAL A 312 14.74 -16.73 -21.58
C VAL A 312 14.56 -15.91 -20.31
N ARG A 313 14.29 -14.61 -20.48
CA ARG A 313 13.81 -13.75 -19.39
C ARG A 313 12.29 -13.81 -19.37
N VAL A 314 11.74 -14.12 -18.21
CA VAL A 314 10.30 -14.10 -17.92
C VAL A 314 10.01 -12.90 -17.04
N SER A 315 8.97 -12.13 -17.34
CA SER A 315 8.47 -11.05 -16.47
C SER A 315 6.96 -10.93 -16.55
N GLU A 316 6.33 -10.60 -15.43
CA GLU A 316 4.92 -10.21 -15.40
C GLU A 316 4.74 -8.80 -15.97
N LEU A 317 3.85 -8.64 -16.95
CA LEU A 317 3.57 -7.37 -17.62
C LEU A 317 2.23 -6.76 -17.17
N LEU A 318 1.24 -7.63 -16.93
CA LEU A 318 -0.09 -7.23 -16.49
C LEU A 318 -0.61 -8.20 -15.44
N ALA A 319 -0.80 -7.73 -14.21
CA ALA A 319 -1.57 -8.42 -13.19
C ALA A 319 -3.08 -8.41 -13.52
N PRO A 320 -3.85 -9.42 -13.07
CA PRO A 320 -5.29 -9.38 -13.20
C PRO A 320 -5.89 -8.26 -12.34
N THR A 321 -7.06 -7.75 -12.72
CA THR A 321 -7.78 -6.71 -11.95
C THR A 321 -7.97 -7.14 -10.50
N LYS A 322 -7.87 -6.19 -9.56
CA LYS A 322 -7.78 -6.39 -8.10
C LYS A 322 -6.44 -6.90 -7.57
N TYR A 323 -5.45 -7.21 -8.40
CA TYR A 323 -4.12 -7.64 -7.95
C TYR A 323 -3.06 -6.55 -8.19
N HIS A 324 -2.10 -6.48 -7.27
CA HIS A 324 -0.89 -5.68 -7.40
C HIS A 324 0.20 -6.49 -8.12
N ASN A 325 0.84 -5.91 -9.13
CA ASN A 325 1.93 -6.52 -9.88
C ASN A 325 3.25 -6.31 -9.12
N LEU A 326 3.89 -7.40 -8.68
CA LEU A 326 5.14 -7.33 -7.93
C LEU A 326 6.36 -6.93 -8.79
N GLY A 327 6.22 -6.82 -10.11
CA GLY A 327 7.32 -6.51 -11.03
C GLY A 327 8.38 -7.61 -11.14
N GLU A 328 8.05 -8.83 -10.68
CA GLU A 328 8.99 -9.95 -10.65
C GLU A 328 9.47 -10.35 -12.04
N SER A 329 10.76 -10.69 -12.13
CA SER A 329 11.35 -11.24 -13.34
C SER A 329 12.39 -12.30 -13.01
N GLN A 330 12.37 -13.39 -13.77
CA GLN A 330 13.25 -14.55 -13.59
C GLN A 330 13.94 -14.86 -14.93
N ILE A 331 15.21 -15.25 -14.88
CA ILE A 331 15.98 -15.65 -16.06
C ILE A 331 16.28 -17.14 -15.95
N ILE A 332 15.95 -17.90 -17.00
CA ILE A 332 16.17 -19.34 -17.09
C ILE A 332 16.92 -19.70 -18.37
N VAL A 333 17.57 -20.86 -18.37
CA VAL A 333 18.20 -21.45 -19.55
C VAL A 333 17.45 -22.73 -19.91
N ILE A 334 16.93 -22.81 -21.12
CA ILE A 334 16.13 -23.94 -21.59
C ILE A 334 16.99 -25.21 -21.64
N LYS A 335 16.44 -26.32 -21.13
CA LYS A 335 17.10 -27.63 -21.10
C LYS A 335 16.44 -28.61 -22.09
N ALA A 336 17.21 -29.60 -22.51
CA ALA A 336 16.77 -30.63 -23.44
C ALA A 336 15.58 -31.45 -22.93
N ASN A 337 14.45 -31.42 -23.64
CA ASN A 337 13.24 -32.19 -23.36
C ASN A 337 12.58 -31.91 -21.98
N GLU A 338 12.94 -30.81 -21.32
CA GLU A 338 12.33 -30.37 -20.05
C GLU A 338 11.41 -29.18 -20.27
N ASN A 339 10.32 -29.13 -19.50
CA ASN A 339 9.46 -27.96 -19.36
C ASN A 339 9.72 -27.39 -17.96
N ILE A 340 10.47 -26.28 -17.88
CA ILE A 340 10.87 -25.70 -16.59
C ILE A 340 9.66 -25.04 -15.96
N GLU A 341 9.23 -25.51 -14.78
CA GLU A 341 8.10 -24.91 -14.05
C GLU A 341 8.59 -23.75 -13.15
N LEU A 342 8.01 -22.57 -13.35
CA LEU A 342 8.22 -21.37 -12.53
C LEU A 342 6.92 -21.01 -11.82
N THR A 343 7.01 -20.61 -10.55
CA THR A 343 5.86 -20.07 -9.82
C THR A 343 6.06 -18.58 -9.61
N PHE A 344 5.04 -17.81 -9.95
CA PHE A 344 4.91 -16.38 -9.64
C PHE A 344 3.64 -16.21 -8.81
N ASN A 345 3.58 -15.20 -7.95
CA ASN A 345 2.38 -14.90 -7.17
C ASN A 345 2.05 -13.40 -7.23
N ASN A 346 0.82 -13.01 -6.90
CA ASN A 346 0.47 -11.63 -6.53
C ASN A 346 -0.40 -11.70 -5.28
N SER A 347 -0.34 -10.63 -4.48
CA SER A 347 -1.32 -10.34 -3.45
C SER A 347 -2.51 -9.56 -4.07
N GLU A 348 -3.73 -9.78 -3.57
CA GLU A 348 -4.83 -8.84 -3.81
C GLU A 348 -4.43 -7.44 -3.31
N GLN A 349 -4.77 -6.42 -4.09
CA GLN A 349 -4.66 -5.03 -3.65
C GLN A 349 -5.62 -4.81 -2.48
N VAL A 350 -5.16 -4.02 -1.50
CA VAL A 350 -5.96 -3.58 -0.35
C VAL A 350 -6.02 -2.05 -0.35
N GLY A 351 -6.76 -1.47 0.59
CA GLY A 351 -6.72 -0.03 0.83
C GLY A 351 -7.04 0.36 2.25
N THR A 352 -6.84 1.64 2.56
CA THR A 352 -7.24 2.26 3.82
C THR A 352 -8.33 3.29 3.59
N VAL A 353 -9.11 3.58 4.63
CA VAL A 353 -9.97 4.77 4.68
C VAL A 353 -9.40 5.75 5.69
N SER A 354 -9.26 7.01 5.28
CA SER A 354 -8.94 8.13 6.15
C SER A 354 -10.21 8.95 6.42
N LEU A 355 -10.47 9.20 7.69
CA LEU A 355 -11.59 10.03 8.17
C LEU A 355 -11.06 11.39 8.59
N ALA A 356 -11.69 12.45 8.11
CA ALA A 356 -11.61 13.79 8.69
C ALA A 356 -12.95 14.15 9.33
N LYS A 357 -12.93 14.56 10.59
CA LYS A 357 -14.13 14.94 11.35
C LYS A 357 -14.09 16.40 11.78
N THR A 358 -15.25 17.06 11.78
CA THR A 358 -15.41 18.47 12.18
C THR A 358 -16.70 18.70 12.96
N GLY A 359 -16.75 19.70 13.82
CA GLY A 359 -18.01 20.23 14.38
C GLY A 359 -18.75 21.15 13.41
N GLU A 360 -20.07 21.23 13.52
CA GLU A 360 -20.93 22.08 12.70
C GLU A 360 -20.69 23.58 12.96
N ALA A 361 -20.61 23.98 14.23
CA ALA A 361 -20.44 25.38 14.61
C ALA A 361 -18.97 25.83 14.62
N PHE A 362 -18.05 24.95 15.02
CA PHE A 362 -16.65 25.34 15.27
C PHE A 362 -15.61 24.70 14.33
N GLY A 363 -16.01 23.78 13.44
CA GLY A 363 -15.10 23.13 12.52
C GLY A 363 -14.07 22.27 13.25
N ILE A 364 -12.79 22.67 13.20
CA ILE A 364 -11.69 22.04 13.95
C ILE A 364 -11.23 22.87 15.17
N ASP A 365 -11.70 24.11 15.31
CA ASP A 365 -11.20 25.07 16.30
C ASP A 365 -12.07 25.04 17.56
N MET A 366 -11.82 24.08 18.46
CA MET A 366 -12.62 23.90 19.69
C MET A 366 -12.65 25.19 20.54
N PRO A 367 -13.83 25.69 20.97
CA PRO A 367 -13.97 27.00 21.63
C PRO A 367 -13.48 27.02 23.09
N ASN A 368 -13.39 25.84 23.72
CA ASN A 368 -12.91 25.57 25.07
C ASN A 368 -12.66 24.05 25.23
N ASN A 369 -12.35 23.61 26.45
CA ASN A 369 -12.07 22.21 26.80
C ASN A 369 -13.31 21.34 27.07
N HIS A 370 -14.53 21.85 26.89
CA HIS A 370 -15.77 21.07 26.98
C HIS A 370 -16.17 20.44 25.64
N TYR A 371 -15.43 20.76 24.57
CA TYR A 371 -15.52 20.17 23.23
C TYR A 371 -14.19 19.56 22.83
N SER A 372 -14.23 18.41 22.15
CA SER A 372 -13.08 17.77 21.51
C SER A 372 -13.55 17.01 20.27
N LEU A 373 -12.67 16.86 19.28
CA LEU A 373 -12.88 15.93 18.18
C LEU A 373 -12.20 14.57 18.42
N ALA A 374 -11.39 14.44 19.47
CA ALA A 374 -10.71 13.20 19.81
C ALA A 374 -11.64 12.16 20.44
N ASP A 375 -11.25 10.89 20.33
CA ASP A 375 -11.95 9.73 20.87
C ASP A 375 -13.37 9.50 20.31
N ALA A 376 -13.74 10.10 19.18
CA ALA A 376 -14.92 9.64 18.44
C ALA A 376 -14.63 8.24 17.90
N VAL A 377 -15.53 7.28 18.07
CA VAL A 377 -15.34 5.90 17.61
C VAL A 377 -16.30 5.61 16.48
N TYR A 378 -15.74 5.24 15.32
CA TYR A 378 -16.50 4.78 14.17
C TYR A 378 -16.26 3.30 13.93
N GLY A 379 -17.34 2.52 13.86
CA GLY A 379 -17.27 1.17 13.31
C GLY A 379 -17.19 1.24 11.79
N ILE A 380 -16.31 0.43 11.19
CA ILE A 380 -16.29 0.19 9.74
C ILE A 380 -17.09 -1.07 9.47
N TYR A 381 -18.08 -0.96 8.60
CA TYR A 381 -19.02 -2.04 8.28
C TYR A 381 -19.04 -2.34 6.78
N ASP A 382 -19.22 -3.61 6.42
CA ASP A 382 -19.47 -4.02 5.05
C ASP A 382 -20.96 -3.95 4.66
N THR A 383 -21.28 -4.27 3.40
CA THR A 383 -22.66 -4.28 2.87
C THR A 383 -23.57 -5.37 3.47
N THR A 384 -23.07 -6.20 4.37
CA THR A 384 -23.84 -7.21 5.14
C THR A 384 -24.09 -6.77 6.59
N ASP A 385 -23.78 -5.52 6.93
CA ASP A 385 -23.76 -4.97 8.30
C ASP A 385 -22.78 -5.70 9.24
N THR A 386 -21.73 -6.34 8.70
CA THR A 386 -20.65 -6.95 9.49
C THR A 386 -19.57 -5.92 9.81
N ARG A 387 -19.22 -5.74 11.10
CA ARG A 387 -18.13 -4.86 11.54
C ARG A 387 -16.77 -5.47 11.17
N VAL A 388 -16.03 -4.82 10.28
CA VAL A 388 -14.74 -5.29 9.73
C VAL A 388 -13.53 -4.50 10.25
N GLY A 389 -13.76 -3.36 10.90
CA GLY A 389 -12.70 -2.51 11.45
C GLY A 389 -13.27 -1.37 12.30
N GLU A 390 -12.40 -0.45 12.69
CA GLU A 390 -12.76 0.76 13.42
C GLU A 390 -11.80 1.92 13.12
N LEU A 391 -12.27 3.13 13.41
CA LEU A 391 -11.50 4.37 13.42
C LEU A 391 -11.72 5.06 14.77
N ILE A 392 -10.65 5.60 15.34
CA ILE A 392 -10.72 6.45 16.54
C ILE A 392 -10.03 7.77 16.17
N THR A 393 -10.74 8.88 16.32
CA THR A 393 -10.24 10.20 15.93
C THR A 393 -9.21 10.76 16.92
N ASP A 394 -8.23 11.47 16.39
CA ASP A 394 -7.26 12.27 17.16
C ASP A 394 -7.78 13.68 17.50
N GLU A 395 -6.93 14.50 18.12
CA GLU A 395 -7.24 15.90 18.50
C GLU A 395 -7.60 16.80 17.31
N MET A 396 -7.22 16.43 16.08
CA MET A 396 -7.56 17.13 14.83
C MET A 396 -8.74 16.49 14.08
N GLY A 397 -9.46 15.56 14.72
CA GLY A 397 -10.56 14.81 14.13
C GLY A 397 -10.12 13.83 13.03
N GLN A 398 -8.84 13.47 12.97
CA GLN A 398 -8.30 12.58 11.92
C GLN A 398 -8.22 11.13 12.40
N ALA A 399 -8.46 10.18 11.50
CA ALA A 399 -8.19 8.76 11.73
C ALA A 399 -7.85 8.04 10.41
N GLU A 400 -7.13 6.91 10.47
CA GLU A 400 -6.91 6.02 9.33
C GLU A 400 -7.11 4.55 9.73
N SER A 401 -7.70 3.76 8.83
CA SER A 401 -7.99 2.35 9.07
C SER A 401 -6.77 1.45 8.89
N ALA A 402 -6.82 0.25 9.47
CA ALA A 402 -6.02 -0.87 8.96
C ALA A 402 -6.40 -1.17 7.49
N SER A 403 -5.55 -1.90 6.77
CA SER A 403 -5.82 -2.26 5.38
C SER A 403 -7.00 -3.23 5.25
N LEU A 404 -7.96 -2.88 4.41
CA LEU A 404 -9.17 -3.63 4.08
C LEU A 404 -9.12 -4.12 2.61
N PRO A 405 -9.81 -5.22 2.26
CA PRO A 405 -10.01 -5.61 0.87
C PRO A 405 -10.68 -4.51 0.02
N LEU A 406 -10.56 -4.60 -1.30
CA LEU A 406 -11.32 -3.72 -2.20
C LEU A 406 -12.83 -4.02 -2.10
N GLY A 407 -13.65 -2.97 -2.00
CA GLY A 407 -15.10 -3.10 -1.91
C GLY A 407 -15.79 -1.88 -1.29
N THR A 408 -17.11 -1.96 -1.21
CA THR A 408 -17.99 -0.93 -0.63
C THR A 408 -18.22 -1.18 0.86
N TYR A 409 -18.14 -0.12 1.65
CA TYR A 409 -18.25 -0.11 3.10
C TYR A 409 -19.07 1.11 3.57
N TYR A 410 -19.37 1.19 4.86
CA TYR A 410 -19.81 2.43 5.50
C TYR A 410 -19.16 2.62 6.87
N LEU A 411 -19.03 3.89 7.28
CA LEU A 411 -18.73 4.29 8.65
C LEU A 411 -20.04 4.53 9.40
N LEU A 412 -20.09 4.15 10.67
CA LEU A 412 -21.16 4.49 11.60
C LEU A 412 -20.52 4.93 12.93
N GLU A 413 -20.95 6.06 13.48
CA GLU A 413 -20.46 6.50 14.77
C GLU A 413 -21.08 5.64 15.89
N GLU A 414 -20.23 5.00 16.68
CA GLU A 414 -20.62 4.18 17.84
C GLU A 414 -20.50 4.97 19.15
N LYS A 415 -19.73 6.07 19.13
CA LYS A 415 -19.49 6.97 20.27
C LYS A 415 -19.05 8.34 19.75
N ALA A 416 -19.89 9.35 19.98
CA ALA A 416 -19.52 10.75 19.82
C ALA A 416 -18.34 11.15 20.72
N PRO A 417 -17.54 12.14 20.29
CA PRO A 417 -16.49 12.72 21.12
C PRO A 417 -17.06 13.67 22.19
N LEU A 418 -16.19 14.20 23.05
CA LEU A 418 -16.61 15.08 24.16
C LEU A 418 -17.29 16.34 23.62
N GLY A 419 -18.51 16.64 24.11
CA GLY A 419 -19.24 17.84 23.75
C GLY A 419 -20.16 17.72 22.52
N TYR A 420 -20.22 16.55 21.87
CA TYR A 420 -20.98 16.36 20.62
C TYR A 420 -22.14 15.38 20.76
N LEU A 421 -23.16 15.53 19.91
CA LEU A 421 -24.27 14.59 19.78
C LEU A 421 -23.87 13.41 18.89
N LEU A 422 -24.32 12.19 19.23
CA LEU A 422 -24.05 10.99 18.44
C LEU A 422 -24.69 11.07 17.05
N ASN A 423 -23.89 10.89 16.01
CA ASN A 423 -24.37 10.85 14.63
C ASN A 423 -24.67 9.40 14.18
N GLU A 424 -25.95 9.03 14.15
CA GLU A 424 -26.41 7.70 13.73
C GLU A 424 -26.45 7.50 12.19
N GLU A 425 -25.97 8.46 11.39
CA GLU A 425 -25.91 8.34 9.92
C GLU A 425 -24.86 7.31 9.46
N LYS A 426 -25.26 6.41 8.55
CA LYS A 426 -24.33 5.51 7.85
C LYS A 426 -23.67 6.27 6.69
N VAL A 427 -22.37 6.54 6.80
CA VAL A 427 -21.59 7.30 5.80
C VAL A 427 -20.88 6.32 4.83
N PRO A 428 -21.32 6.17 3.58
CA PRO A 428 -20.79 5.16 2.66
C PRO A 428 -19.44 5.58 2.05
N PHE A 429 -18.59 4.59 1.76
CA PHE A 429 -17.37 4.76 0.99
C PHE A 429 -16.99 3.50 0.20
N GLU A 430 -16.11 3.63 -0.78
CA GLU A 430 -15.60 2.50 -1.58
C GLU A 430 -14.08 2.52 -1.67
N ILE A 431 -13.47 1.35 -1.54
CA ILE A 431 -12.03 1.14 -1.73
C ILE A 431 -11.85 0.54 -3.14
N GLU A 432 -11.59 1.40 -4.12
CA GLU A 432 -11.49 1.03 -5.54
C GLU A 432 -10.10 0.51 -5.97
N TYR A 433 -10.05 -0.22 -7.08
CA TYR A 433 -8.80 -0.68 -7.69
C TYR A 433 -8.03 0.49 -8.32
N ALA A 434 -6.90 0.90 -7.71
CA ALA A 434 -6.10 2.04 -8.16
C ALA A 434 -5.06 1.70 -9.26
N GLY A 435 -5.13 0.52 -9.86
CA GLY A 435 -4.20 0.05 -10.88
C GLY A 435 -3.09 -0.85 -10.33
N GLN A 436 -2.46 -1.63 -11.23
CA GLN A 436 -1.57 -2.74 -10.84
C GLN A 436 -0.30 -2.33 -10.11
N ASP A 437 0.15 -1.08 -10.25
CA ASP A 437 1.38 -0.57 -9.64
C ASP A 437 1.16 -0.01 -8.22
N VAL A 438 -0.06 -0.13 -7.68
CA VAL A 438 -0.45 0.35 -6.35
C VAL A 438 -0.76 -0.83 -5.44
N ALA A 439 0.03 -1.04 -4.39
CA ALA A 439 -0.20 -2.10 -3.40
C ALA A 439 -1.32 -1.78 -2.41
N ILE A 440 -1.42 -0.51 -1.99
CA ILE A 440 -2.39 0.01 -1.04
C ILE A 440 -2.99 1.30 -1.60
N THR A 441 -4.31 1.33 -1.81
CA THR A 441 -5.05 2.56 -2.15
C THR A 441 -5.52 3.29 -0.89
N ASN A 442 -5.95 4.55 -1.00
CA ASN A 442 -6.55 5.31 0.10
C ASN A 442 -7.82 6.02 -0.37
N THR A 443 -8.87 5.95 0.45
CA THR A 443 -10.14 6.67 0.25
C THR A 443 -10.33 7.65 1.41
N GLN A 444 -10.81 8.86 1.13
CA GLN A 444 -11.05 9.90 2.14
C GLN A 444 -12.54 10.12 2.38
N VAL A 445 -12.93 10.18 3.65
CA VAL A 445 -14.30 10.43 4.11
C VAL A 445 -14.30 11.63 5.05
N HIS A 446 -15.33 12.47 4.95
CA HIS A 446 -15.54 13.61 5.85
C HIS A 446 -16.86 13.44 6.60
N THR A 447 -16.88 13.77 7.90
CA THR A 447 -18.11 13.76 8.71
C THR A 447 -18.23 15.03 9.56
N VAL A 448 -19.47 15.42 9.86
CA VAL A 448 -19.80 16.57 10.70
C VAL A 448 -20.63 16.09 11.88
N ASP A 449 -20.32 16.58 13.09
CA ASP A 449 -21.20 16.45 14.27
C ASP A 449 -21.76 17.79 14.71
N VAL A 450 -22.93 17.72 15.34
CA VAL A 450 -23.57 18.86 15.99
C VAL A 450 -23.07 18.96 17.43
N GLU A 451 -22.55 20.13 17.80
CA GLU A 451 -22.20 20.44 19.18
C GLU A 451 -23.42 20.35 20.11
N GLN A 452 -23.29 19.62 21.22
CA GLN A 452 -24.26 19.72 22.31
C GLN A 452 -24.23 21.15 22.87
N LYS A 453 -25.42 21.73 23.03
CA LYS A 453 -25.64 22.99 23.74
C LYS A 453 -26.35 22.72 25.06
N GLY A 454 -26.46 23.74 25.90
CA GLY A 454 -27.14 23.60 27.17
C GLY A 454 -28.02 24.77 27.57
N THR A 455 -28.68 24.57 28.71
CA THR A 455 -29.62 25.49 29.34
C THR A 455 -29.19 25.78 30.77
N ALA A 456 -29.05 27.06 31.11
CA ALA A 456 -28.82 27.51 32.47
C ALA A 456 -30.16 27.91 33.10
N LYS A 457 -30.52 27.30 34.22
CA LYS A 457 -31.71 27.66 35.00
C LYS A 457 -31.31 28.33 36.32
N LEU A 458 -32.05 29.36 36.69
CA LEU A 458 -31.94 30.06 37.96
C LEU A 458 -33.26 29.92 38.72
N ILE A 459 -33.20 29.53 39.99
CA ILE A 459 -34.33 29.47 40.92
C ILE A 459 -34.05 30.40 42.10
N LYS A 460 -35.04 31.16 42.53
CA LYS A 460 -34.99 32.01 43.72
C LYS A 460 -35.86 31.44 44.84
N GLU A 461 -35.27 31.42 46.02
CA GLU A 461 -35.90 31.04 47.27
C GLU A 461 -35.53 32.06 48.35
N ASP A 462 -36.37 32.26 49.36
CA ASP A 462 -36.00 32.97 50.58
C ASP A 462 -34.96 32.15 51.37
N ALA A 463 -33.88 32.80 51.81
CA ALA A 463 -32.75 32.15 52.48
C ALA A 463 -33.10 31.48 53.82
N GLU A 464 -34.26 31.77 54.42
CA GLU A 464 -34.74 31.13 55.65
C GLU A 464 -36.03 30.31 55.44
N THR A 465 -36.90 30.73 54.51
CA THR A 465 -38.25 30.14 54.32
C THR A 465 -38.48 29.45 52.96
N GLY A 466 -37.44 29.30 52.13
CA GLY A 466 -37.52 28.58 50.85
C GLY A 466 -38.44 29.29 49.86
N ASN A 467 -39.29 28.54 49.15
CA ASN A 467 -40.23 29.08 48.15
C ASN A 467 -41.34 30.02 48.69
N THR A 468 -41.27 30.46 49.96
CA THR A 468 -42.24 31.37 50.58
C THR A 468 -41.57 32.70 50.94
N PRO A 469 -41.97 33.84 50.32
CA PRO A 469 -41.44 35.15 50.70
C PRO A 469 -41.84 35.56 52.13
N GLN A 470 -40.98 36.34 52.80
CA GLN A 470 -41.25 36.87 54.14
C GLN A 470 -41.96 38.25 54.10
N GLY A 471 -42.98 38.44 54.94
CA GLY A 471 -43.68 39.72 55.08
C GLY A 471 -44.40 40.15 53.81
N LYS A 472 -44.06 41.34 53.30
CA LYS A 472 -44.58 41.91 52.04
C LYS A 472 -43.63 41.74 50.85
N ALA A 473 -42.56 40.97 51.02
CA ALA A 473 -41.56 40.78 49.98
C ALA A 473 -42.07 39.86 48.85
N THR A 474 -41.39 39.87 47.72
CA THR A 474 -41.61 38.95 46.59
C THR A 474 -40.27 38.47 46.06
N LEU A 475 -40.22 37.28 45.47
CA LEU A 475 -39.02 36.75 44.79
C LEU A 475 -38.96 37.17 43.31
N ASP A 476 -40.07 37.66 42.76
CA ASP A 476 -40.19 38.10 41.36
C ASP A 476 -39.70 39.55 41.15
N GLY A 477 -39.28 39.84 39.92
CA GLY A 477 -38.80 41.17 39.53
C GLY A 477 -37.34 41.45 39.88
N ALA A 478 -36.60 40.46 40.39
CA ALA A 478 -35.14 40.52 40.46
C ALA A 478 -34.55 40.51 39.05
N ILE A 479 -33.49 41.27 38.81
CA ILE A 479 -32.78 41.29 37.53
C ILE A 479 -31.41 40.64 37.70
N TYR A 480 -31.17 39.59 36.92
CA TYR A 480 -29.93 38.84 36.87
C TYR A 480 -29.25 38.98 35.52
N GLU A 481 -27.93 38.98 35.56
CA GLU A 481 -27.10 38.84 34.38
C GLU A 481 -26.35 37.50 34.43
N LEU A 482 -26.38 36.79 33.31
CA LEU A 482 -25.57 35.60 33.08
C LEU A 482 -24.26 36.01 32.42
N TYR A 483 -23.15 35.57 33.01
CA TYR A 483 -21.81 35.85 32.50
C TYR A 483 -21.04 34.57 32.22
N ARG A 484 -20.17 34.59 31.22
CA ARG A 484 -19.16 33.55 31.02
C ARG A 484 -18.02 33.76 32.02
N ALA A 485 -17.65 32.73 32.76
CA ALA A 485 -16.65 32.84 33.83
C ALA A 485 -15.21 33.01 33.33
N ALA A 486 -14.94 32.62 32.08
CA ALA A 486 -13.60 32.67 31.48
C ALA A 486 -13.10 34.10 31.17
N ASP A 487 -14.01 35.01 30.80
CA ASP A 487 -13.68 36.35 30.28
C ASP A 487 -14.56 37.47 30.86
N ASP A 488 -15.44 37.16 31.82
CA ASP A 488 -16.46 38.09 32.37
C ASP A 488 -17.32 38.75 31.27
N SER A 489 -17.53 38.08 30.12
CA SER A 489 -18.45 38.55 29.08
C SER A 489 -19.91 38.33 29.47
N LEU A 490 -20.75 39.34 29.23
CA LEU A 490 -22.19 39.27 29.42
C LEU A 490 -22.81 38.39 28.33
N VAL A 491 -23.55 37.37 28.75
CA VAL A 491 -24.24 36.41 27.87
C VAL A 491 -25.70 36.82 27.69
N ASP A 492 -26.41 37.07 28.80
CA ASP A 492 -27.83 37.46 28.77
C ASP A 492 -28.24 38.23 30.05
N THR A 493 -29.40 38.89 30.01
CA THR A 493 -30.03 39.59 31.13
C THR A 493 -31.46 39.11 31.31
N VAL A 494 -31.74 38.46 32.43
CA VAL A 494 -33.05 37.86 32.74
C VAL A 494 -33.74 38.56 33.90
N THR A 495 -35.07 38.58 33.88
CA THR A 495 -35.91 38.97 35.03
C THR A 495 -36.54 37.73 35.64
N ILE A 496 -36.56 37.62 36.96
CA ILE A 496 -37.19 36.50 37.67
C ILE A 496 -38.72 36.63 37.58
N GLU A 497 -39.38 35.59 37.08
CA GLU A 497 -40.83 35.45 37.04
C GLU A 497 -41.25 34.09 37.61
N ASN A 498 -42.27 34.06 38.47
CA ASN A 498 -42.70 32.86 39.20
C ASN A 498 -41.55 32.15 39.93
N GLY A 499 -40.62 32.91 40.51
CA GLY A 499 -39.46 32.42 41.26
C GLY A 499 -38.33 31.82 40.42
N GLN A 500 -38.34 31.93 39.09
CA GLN A 500 -37.30 31.35 38.24
C GLN A 500 -36.99 32.16 36.97
N ALA A 501 -35.88 31.83 36.30
CA ALA A 501 -35.54 32.23 34.93
C ALA A 501 -34.68 31.16 34.25
N GLN A 502 -34.55 31.20 32.93
CA GLN A 502 -33.64 30.31 32.18
C GLN A 502 -33.07 30.97 30.92
N VAL A 503 -31.90 30.51 30.48
CA VAL A 503 -31.24 30.88 29.21
C VAL A 503 -30.85 29.59 28.49
N GLU A 504 -31.19 29.50 27.20
CA GLU A 504 -31.02 28.30 26.37
C GLU A 504 -29.96 28.49 25.28
N ASN A 505 -29.60 27.40 24.58
CA ASN A 505 -28.65 27.40 23.45
C ASN A 505 -27.23 27.88 23.81
N LEU A 506 -26.84 27.75 25.08
CA LEU A 506 -25.51 28.08 25.57
C LEU A 506 -24.48 27.05 25.08
N THR A 507 -23.26 27.50 24.79
CA THR A 507 -22.11 26.60 24.65
C THR A 507 -21.80 25.95 26.00
N LEU A 508 -21.34 24.71 26.02
CA LEU A 508 -20.83 24.06 27.22
C LEU A 508 -19.59 24.83 27.70
N ASP A 509 -19.63 25.42 28.89
CA ASP A 509 -18.60 26.27 29.48
C ASP A 509 -18.93 26.52 30.96
N ASN A 510 -18.09 27.28 31.65
CA ASN A 510 -18.32 27.71 33.03
C ASN A 510 -18.93 29.12 33.02
N TYR A 511 -19.98 29.32 33.81
CA TYR A 511 -20.78 30.53 33.85
C TYR A 511 -21.01 31.01 35.29
N TYR A 512 -21.53 32.22 35.46
CA TYR A 512 -22.09 32.63 36.74
C TYR A 512 -23.28 33.56 36.60
N TRP A 513 -24.19 33.43 37.57
CA TRP A 513 -25.28 34.39 37.79
C TRP A 513 -24.81 35.51 38.73
N LEU A 514 -25.15 36.76 38.40
CA LEU A 514 -24.91 37.93 39.25
C LEU A 514 -26.17 38.80 39.31
N GLU A 515 -26.62 39.16 40.51
CA GLU A 515 -27.75 40.06 40.69
C GLU A 515 -27.35 41.49 40.37
N LYS A 516 -28.20 42.20 39.62
CA LYS A 516 -28.09 43.64 39.37
C LYS A 516 -29.16 44.44 40.09
N GLN A 517 -30.32 43.83 40.32
CA GLN A 517 -31.43 44.43 41.05
C GLN A 517 -32.10 43.36 41.90
N ALA A 518 -32.13 43.58 43.22
CA ALA A 518 -32.87 42.75 44.15
C ALA A 518 -34.38 42.81 43.85
N PRO A 519 -35.15 41.75 44.13
CA PRO A 519 -36.60 41.82 44.08
C PRO A 519 -37.15 42.64 45.26
N THR A 520 -38.43 43.00 45.21
CA THR A 520 -39.01 43.91 46.22
C THR A 520 -38.99 43.27 47.61
N GLY A 521 -38.34 43.95 48.57
CA GLY A 521 -38.23 43.53 49.96
C GLY A 521 -36.98 42.73 50.31
N TYR A 522 -36.08 42.50 49.36
CA TYR A 522 -34.85 41.73 49.54
C TYR A 522 -33.57 42.58 49.43
N GLN A 523 -32.48 42.10 50.02
CA GLN A 523 -31.14 42.71 49.94
C GLN A 523 -30.39 42.21 48.71
N LEU A 524 -29.81 43.12 47.92
CA LEU A 524 -29.04 42.80 46.72
C LEU A 524 -27.89 41.80 47.00
N ASP A 525 -27.92 40.65 46.33
CA ASP A 525 -26.83 39.67 46.42
C ASP A 525 -25.73 39.95 45.38
N VAL A 526 -24.67 40.61 45.85
CA VAL A 526 -23.48 40.93 45.05
C VAL A 526 -22.54 39.73 44.80
N LYS A 527 -22.90 38.51 45.25
CA LYS A 527 -22.11 37.29 45.05
C LYS A 527 -22.26 36.77 43.61
N LYS A 528 -21.13 36.40 42.98
CA LYS A 528 -21.13 35.57 41.76
C LYS A 528 -21.51 34.13 42.14
N HIS A 529 -22.57 33.57 41.56
CA HIS A 529 -22.95 32.17 41.71
C HIS A 529 -22.50 31.37 40.49
N VAL A 530 -21.30 30.80 40.59
CA VAL A 530 -20.62 30.06 39.52
C VAL A 530 -21.19 28.64 39.37
N PHE A 531 -21.31 28.17 38.14
CA PHE A 531 -21.70 26.79 37.79
C PHE A 531 -21.05 26.36 36.46
N ASP A 532 -20.89 25.05 36.28
CA ASP A 532 -20.24 24.44 35.11
C ASP A 532 -21.31 23.77 34.24
N LEU A 533 -21.51 24.24 33.00
CA LEU A 533 -22.46 23.64 32.07
C LEU A 533 -21.74 22.59 31.22
N VAL A 534 -21.73 21.34 31.71
CA VAL A 534 -20.91 20.25 31.18
C VAL A 534 -21.65 19.27 30.27
N TYR A 535 -20.90 18.53 29.46
CA TYR A 535 -21.42 17.54 28.51
C TYR A 535 -22.19 16.41 29.19
N ASN A 536 -23.40 16.13 28.71
CA ASN A 536 -24.25 15.03 29.16
C ASN A 536 -24.58 14.07 28.02
N LYS A 537 -24.01 12.86 28.06
CA LYS A 537 -24.17 11.81 27.03
C LYS A 537 -25.59 11.25 26.89
N ALA A 538 -26.46 11.43 27.90
CA ALA A 538 -27.80 10.84 27.91
C ALA A 538 -28.88 11.77 27.35
N GLU A 539 -28.54 13.03 27.09
CA GLU A 539 -29.49 14.09 26.72
C GLU A 539 -29.07 14.79 25.43
N VAL A 540 -30.02 15.39 24.72
CA VAL A 540 -29.73 16.24 23.55
C VAL A 540 -29.26 17.64 23.97
N THR A 541 -29.62 18.06 25.19
CA THR A 541 -29.30 19.39 25.73
C THR A 541 -28.80 19.22 27.17
N ALA A 542 -27.61 19.75 27.47
CA ALA A 542 -27.14 19.81 28.85
C ALA A 542 -27.99 20.80 29.67
N SER A 543 -28.17 20.59 30.97
CA SER A 543 -28.87 21.56 31.81
C SER A 543 -28.27 21.61 33.20
N GLU A 544 -28.10 22.83 33.72
CA GLU A 544 -27.66 23.07 35.08
C GLU A 544 -28.65 24.01 35.80
N THR A 545 -28.87 23.83 37.10
CA THR A 545 -29.86 24.60 37.88
C THR A 545 -29.23 25.16 39.14
N VAL A 546 -29.12 26.49 39.19
CA VAL A 546 -28.62 27.21 40.36
C VAL A 546 -29.80 27.72 41.19
N THR A 547 -29.87 27.33 42.46
CA THR A 547 -30.79 27.93 43.43
C THR A 547 -30.07 28.97 44.28
N VAL A 548 -30.60 30.19 44.34
CA VAL A 548 -30.05 31.31 45.12
C VAL A 548 -31.00 31.70 46.25
N GLY A 549 -30.46 31.74 47.47
CA GLY A 549 -31.17 32.09 48.70
C GLY A 549 -31.13 33.59 49.01
N GLU A 550 -32.29 34.22 48.92
CA GLU A 550 -32.51 35.66 49.06
C GLU A 550 -32.67 36.12 50.51
N LYS A 551 -32.02 37.24 50.87
CA LYS A 551 -32.05 37.77 52.25
C LYS A 551 -33.08 38.88 52.37
N VAL A 552 -34.24 38.58 52.95
CA VAL A 552 -35.27 39.60 53.17
C VAL A 552 -34.71 40.75 54.01
N ILE A 553 -35.08 41.98 53.68
CA ILE A 553 -34.78 43.15 54.50
C ILE A 553 -35.45 42.95 55.86
N LYS A 554 -34.68 43.10 56.95
CA LYS A 554 -35.22 43.08 58.32
C LYS A 554 -34.67 44.24 59.12
N GLU A 555 -35.55 44.98 59.78
CA GLU A 555 -35.20 46.09 60.66
C GLU A 555 -35.80 45.88 62.05
N LYS A 556 -35.30 46.62 63.04
CA LYS A 556 -35.94 46.73 64.36
C LYS A 556 -36.80 47.98 64.40
N ILE A 557 -37.94 47.93 65.06
CA ILE A 557 -38.71 49.11 65.38
C ILE A 557 -38.29 49.55 66.79
N LYS A 558 -37.81 50.79 66.92
CA LYS A 558 -37.52 51.44 68.20
C LYS A 558 -38.58 52.49 68.47
N VAL A 559 -39.35 52.31 69.54
CA VAL A 559 -40.36 53.29 69.95
C VAL A 559 -39.83 54.11 71.12
N ILE A 560 -39.93 55.43 71.02
CA ILE A 560 -39.65 56.36 72.11
C ILE A 560 -40.94 57.08 72.47
N LYS A 561 -41.37 56.95 73.72
CA LYS A 561 -42.53 57.65 74.25
C LYS A 561 -42.10 59.04 74.72
N CYS A 562 -42.56 60.09 74.04
CA CYS A 562 -42.30 61.48 74.38
C CYS A 562 -43.54 62.21 74.94
N ASP A 563 -43.28 63.31 75.63
CA ASP A 563 -44.27 64.33 76.00
C ASP A 563 -44.53 65.26 74.80
N GLU A 564 -45.79 65.66 74.58
CA GLU A 564 -46.19 66.50 73.44
C GLU A 564 -45.68 67.95 73.54
N ASP A 565 -45.58 68.53 74.73
CA ASP A 565 -45.21 69.94 74.91
C ASP A 565 -43.68 70.13 74.93
N ILE A 566 -42.94 69.28 75.64
CA ILE A 566 -41.47 69.39 75.77
C ILE A 566 -40.68 68.51 74.80
N LYS A 567 -41.34 67.61 74.04
CA LYS A 567 -40.76 66.68 73.04
C LYS A 567 -39.69 65.69 73.56
N GLU A 568 -39.42 65.68 74.86
CA GLU A 568 -38.46 64.79 75.54
C GLU A 568 -39.08 63.43 75.93
N PRO A 569 -38.26 62.35 76.10
CA PRO A 569 -38.75 61.04 76.52
C PRO A 569 -39.36 61.02 77.93
N ILE A 570 -40.50 60.35 78.07
CA ILE A 570 -41.21 60.14 79.33
C ILE A 570 -40.51 59.04 80.13
N LYS A 571 -39.62 59.45 81.04
CA LYS A 571 -38.75 58.57 81.83
C LYS A 571 -39.45 58.07 83.10
N ASN A 572 -39.17 56.82 83.49
CA ASN A 572 -39.69 56.13 84.66
C ASN A 572 -41.23 56.03 84.78
N ASN A 573 -41.96 56.26 83.69
CA ASN A 573 -43.43 56.21 83.65
C ASN A 573 -43.85 55.46 82.37
N PRO A 574 -44.14 54.15 82.47
CA PRO A 574 -44.25 53.27 81.31
C PRO A 574 -45.54 53.48 80.52
N ALA A 575 -45.44 53.25 79.21
CA ALA A 575 -46.57 53.09 78.29
C ALA A 575 -46.57 51.66 77.73
N THR A 576 -47.75 51.10 77.45
CA THR A 576 -47.89 49.75 76.86
C THR A 576 -48.55 49.83 75.49
N PHE A 577 -47.97 49.12 74.54
CA PHE A 577 -48.33 49.10 73.13
C PHE A 577 -48.62 47.70 72.61
N LYS A 578 -49.37 47.61 71.52
CA LYS A 578 -49.44 46.43 70.66
C LYS A 578 -48.97 46.80 69.26
N LEU A 579 -48.19 45.92 68.65
CA LEU A 579 -47.71 46.06 67.28
C LEU A 579 -48.38 45.01 66.41
N LYS A 580 -49.02 45.45 65.32
CA LYS A 580 -49.74 44.59 64.39
C LYS A 580 -49.03 44.56 63.05
N ASP A 581 -48.88 43.35 62.50
CA ASP A 581 -48.43 43.09 61.13
C ASP A 581 -49.62 43.30 60.17
N MET A 582 -49.46 44.16 59.15
CA MET A 582 -50.57 44.51 58.25
C MET A 582 -50.75 43.52 57.08
N GLN A 583 -49.79 42.61 56.87
CA GLN A 583 -49.87 41.58 55.84
C GLN A 583 -50.71 40.39 56.34
N THR A 584 -50.41 39.91 57.55
CA THR A 584 -51.08 38.78 58.21
C THR A 584 -52.27 39.21 59.08
N GLY A 585 -52.30 40.47 59.52
CA GLY A 585 -53.27 40.99 60.48
C GLY A 585 -53.02 40.57 61.94
N ALA A 586 -51.95 39.80 62.20
CA ALA A 586 -51.60 39.29 63.52
C ALA A 586 -50.88 40.34 64.38
N PHE A 587 -50.93 40.16 65.71
CA PHE A 587 -50.08 40.94 66.62
C PHE A 587 -48.70 40.29 66.73
N ILE A 588 -47.65 41.10 66.66
CA ILE A 588 -46.27 40.66 66.84
C ILE A 588 -46.05 40.25 68.30
N GLU A 589 -45.56 39.04 68.51
CA GLU A 589 -45.19 38.55 69.84
C GLU A 589 -43.70 38.77 70.15
N HIS A 590 -43.44 39.14 71.39
CA HIS A 590 -42.11 39.21 71.97
C HIS A 590 -42.12 38.44 73.30
N ASP A 591 -41.25 37.44 73.39
CA ASP A 591 -41.06 36.57 74.55
C ASP A 591 -42.38 36.01 75.14
N GLY A 592 -43.27 35.57 74.24
CA GLY A 592 -44.57 34.97 74.56
C GLY A 592 -45.67 35.96 74.94
N LYS A 593 -45.52 37.25 74.61
CA LYS A 593 -46.52 38.30 74.85
C LYS A 593 -46.70 39.18 73.61
N SER A 594 -47.92 39.62 73.34
CA SER A 594 -48.25 40.57 72.27
C SER A 594 -48.15 42.04 72.68
N GLU A 595 -47.60 42.33 73.87
CA GLU A 595 -47.57 43.66 74.49
C GLU A 595 -46.13 44.13 74.74
N PHE A 596 -45.82 45.34 74.26
CA PHE A 596 -44.54 45.99 74.41
C PHE A 596 -44.67 47.15 75.40
N THR A 597 -43.88 47.15 76.48
CA THR A 597 -43.91 48.21 77.50
C THR A 597 -42.60 48.99 77.47
N THR A 598 -42.67 50.33 77.54
CA THR A 598 -41.46 51.17 77.59
C THR A 598 -40.68 51.00 78.89
N ASP A 599 -39.36 51.09 78.78
CA ASP A 599 -38.43 50.94 79.88
C ASP A 599 -38.33 52.22 80.75
N LYS A 600 -37.36 52.26 81.67
CA LYS A 600 -37.12 53.42 82.54
C LYS A 600 -36.67 54.68 81.79
N LYS A 601 -36.17 54.57 80.56
CA LYS A 601 -35.82 55.72 79.72
C LYS A 601 -37.00 56.20 78.86
N GLY A 602 -38.08 55.42 78.79
CA GLY A 602 -39.23 55.68 77.93
C GLY A 602 -39.14 55.03 76.54
N GLU A 603 -38.26 54.05 76.34
CA GLU A 603 -38.05 53.39 75.05
C GLU A 603 -38.33 51.87 75.08
N PHE A 604 -38.68 51.28 73.93
CA PHE A 604 -38.58 49.83 73.68
C PHE A 604 -38.05 49.56 72.28
N THR A 605 -37.59 48.32 72.02
CA THR A 605 -37.11 47.91 70.69
C THR A 605 -37.52 46.47 70.39
N THR A 606 -37.97 46.21 69.17
CA THR A 606 -38.40 44.87 68.74
C THR A 606 -37.22 43.93 68.45
N LYS A 607 -37.52 42.65 68.21
CA LYS A 607 -36.64 41.77 67.43
C LYS A 607 -36.64 42.25 65.95
N ASN A 608 -35.76 41.70 65.12
CA ASN A 608 -35.77 41.98 63.68
C ASN A 608 -37.10 41.51 63.10
N LEU A 609 -37.81 42.40 62.39
CA LEU A 609 -39.06 42.11 61.70
C LEU A 609 -38.85 42.26 60.18
N PRO A 610 -39.51 41.44 59.34
CA PRO A 610 -39.32 41.46 57.89
C PRO A 610 -39.86 42.73 57.23
N TYR A 611 -39.47 42.92 55.96
CA TYR A 611 -40.01 43.93 55.06
C TYR A 611 -41.54 43.90 55.05
N GLY A 612 -42.16 45.04 55.34
CA GLY A 612 -43.61 45.07 55.55
C GLY A 612 -44.14 46.38 56.14
N ASP A 613 -45.45 46.38 56.33
CA ASP A 613 -46.18 47.51 56.92
C ASP A 613 -46.72 47.07 58.29
N TYR A 614 -46.53 47.91 59.29
CA TYR A 614 -46.89 47.64 60.68
C TYR A 614 -47.75 48.77 61.26
N GLU A 615 -48.57 48.44 62.25
CA GLU A 615 -49.45 49.37 62.93
C GLU A 615 -49.24 49.27 64.45
N LEU A 616 -48.74 50.35 65.05
CA LEU A 616 -48.47 50.48 66.47
C LEU A 616 -49.65 51.17 67.17
N MET A 617 -50.22 50.50 68.17
CA MET A 617 -51.35 50.98 68.97
C MET A 617 -50.92 51.19 70.43
N GLU A 618 -51.13 52.38 70.98
CA GLU A 618 -51.00 52.59 72.43
C GLU A 618 -52.25 52.04 73.14
N ILE A 619 -52.06 51.16 74.13
CA ILE A 619 -53.13 50.55 74.91
C ILE A 619 -53.20 51.17 76.31
N ILE A 620 -52.05 51.51 76.88
CA ILE A 620 -51.93 52.14 78.20
C ILE A 620 -50.95 53.31 78.07
N ALA A 621 -51.45 54.53 78.28
CA ALA A 621 -50.62 55.73 78.36
C ALA A 621 -49.81 55.78 79.65
N PRO A 622 -48.70 56.55 79.69
CA PRO A 622 -48.04 56.89 80.94
C PRO A 622 -49.01 57.53 81.95
N THR A 623 -48.75 57.33 83.24
CA THR A 623 -49.57 57.92 84.33
C THR A 623 -49.63 59.44 84.19
N ASN A 624 -50.84 60.01 84.25
CA ASN A 624 -51.16 61.42 83.98
C ASN A 624 -51.03 61.87 82.52
N TYR A 625 -51.00 60.97 81.52
CA TYR A 625 -51.06 61.33 80.10
C TYR A 625 -52.33 60.80 79.44
N GLN A 626 -52.81 61.49 78.41
CA GLN A 626 -53.90 60.99 77.57
C GLN A 626 -53.41 59.85 76.68
N VAL A 627 -54.26 58.85 76.40
CA VAL A 627 -53.93 57.73 75.50
C VAL A 627 -54.11 58.15 74.03
N MET A 628 -53.13 57.79 73.20
CA MET A 628 -53.18 58.01 71.76
C MET A 628 -54.11 56.99 71.09
N ASN A 629 -55.36 57.38 70.84
CA ASN A 629 -56.37 56.54 70.20
C ASN A 629 -56.18 56.33 68.68
N THR A 630 -55.20 56.99 68.06
CA THR A 630 -54.89 56.86 66.63
C THR A 630 -53.67 55.93 66.45
N PRO A 631 -53.78 54.80 65.76
CA PRO A 631 -52.63 53.94 65.50
C PRO A 631 -51.57 54.64 64.64
N THR A 632 -50.30 54.38 64.92
CA THR A 632 -49.17 54.88 64.13
C THR A 632 -48.73 53.83 63.12
N LYS A 633 -48.71 54.19 61.83
CA LYS A 633 -48.18 53.33 60.77
C LYS A 633 -46.66 53.40 60.73
N ILE A 634 -46.03 52.25 60.53
CA ILE A 634 -44.57 52.08 60.49
C ILE A 634 -44.26 51.17 59.30
N THR A 635 -43.38 51.60 58.39
CA THR A 635 -42.95 50.79 57.26
C THR A 635 -41.51 50.33 57.49
N ILE A 636 -41.26 49.04 57.28
CA ILE A 636 -39.91 48.48 57.18
C ILE A 636 -39.60 48.34 55.70
N ASP A 637 -38.76 49.22 55.17
CA ASP A 637 -38.35 49.27 53.77
C ASP A 637 -36.83 49.22 53.57
N GLY A 638 -36.04 49.21 54.65
CA GLY A 638 -34.57 49.18 54.58
C GLY A 638 -33.92 50.56 54.48
N THR A 639 -34.68 51.66 54.53
CA THR A 639 -34.14 53.02 54.49
C THR A 639 -33.64 53.55 55.84
N HIS A 640 -33.83 52.78 56.93
CA HIS A 640 -33.62 53.25 58.31
C HIS A 640 -32.32 52.72 58.96
N GLU A 641 -31.33 52.35 58.16
CA GLU A 641 -30.05 51.77 58.62
C GLU A 641 -30.22 50.59 59.60
N GLY A 642 -31.32 49.83 59.47
CA GLY A 642 -31.63 48.67 60.32
C GLY A 642 -32.48 48.97 61.56
N ILE A 643 -32.78 50.24 61.88
CA ILE A 643 -33.64 50.61 63.02
C ILE A 643 -34.60 51.76 62.67
N VAL A 644 -35.89 51.46 62.57
CA VAL A 644 -36.96 52.46 62.43
C VAL A 644 -37.23 53.12 63.79
N GLU A 645 -36.76 54.36 64.00
CA GLU A 645 -37.07 55.12 65.23
C GLU A 645 -38.40 55.87 65.10
N VAL A 646 -39.34 55.59 66.01
CA VAL A 646 -40.70 56.15 66.02
C VAL A 646 -40.96 56.86 67.35
N LYS A 647 -41.26 58.16 67.29
CA LYS A 647 -41.58 58.98 68.46
C LYS A 647 -43.09 59.11 68.63
N ILE A 648 -43.61 58.60 69.74
CA ILE A 648 -45.03 58.65 70.10
C ILE A 648 -45.23 59.73 71.16
N LEU A 649 -46.01 60.76 70.84
CA LEU A 649 -46.20 61.94 71.68
C LEU A 649 -47.56 61.88 72.40
N ASN A 650 -47.59 62.09 73.72
CA ASN A 650 -48.85 62.24 74.46
C ASN A 650 -48.87 63.57 75.21
N THR A 651 -50.06 64.16 75.32
CA THR A 651 -50.32 65.35 76.11
C THR A 651 -50.51 64.97 77.59
N GLU A 652 -49.87 65.70 78.51
CA GLU A 652 -50.15 65.56 79.95
C GLU A 652 -51.62 65.94 80.23
N ILE A 653 -52.29 65.19 81.11
CA ILE A 653 -53.64 65.51 81.59
C ILE A 653 -53.52 66.75 82.49
N PRO A 654 -54.21 67.87 82.18
CA PRO A 654 -54.09 69.10 82.96
C PRO A 654 -54.42 68.88 84.44
N LYS A 655 -53.47 69.21 85.32
CA LYS A 655 -53.66 69.19 86.77
C LYS A 655 -54.81 70.15 87.14
N PRO A 656 -55.80 69.74 87.95
CA PRO A 656 -56.94 70.60 88.27
C PRO A 656 -56.47 71.87 89.00
N LEU A 657 -56.93 73.03 88.52
CA LEU A 657 -56.65 74.33 89.13
C LEU A 657 -57.04 74.32 90.62
N PRO A 658 -56.17 74.76 91.55
CA PRO A 658 -56.50 74.82 92.96
C PRO A 658 -57.67 75.80 93.19
N LYS A 659 -58.71 75.35 93.88
CA LYS A 659 -59.88 76.19 94.20
C LYS A 659 -59.45 77.38 95.06
N LYS A 660 -59.69 78.60 94.56
CA LYS A 660 -59.55 79.85 95.31
C LYS A 660 -60.45 79.88 96.54
N SER A 661 -59.90 80.30 97.66
CA SER A 661 -60.63 80.89 98.79
C SER A 661 -59.96 82.21 99.20
N THR A 662 -60.79 83.17 99.63
CA THR A 662 -60.47 84.57 99.99
C THR A 662 -61.64 85.11 100.83
N PRO A 663 -61.50 86.19 101.62
CA PRO A 663 -60.32 86.81 102.26
C PRO A 663 -60.44 86.61 103.82
N ASP A 664 -59.83 87.32 104.78
CA ASP A 664 -59.27 88.67 104.89
C ASP A 664 -58.46 88.83 106.20
N LYS A 665 -57.32 89.55 106.18
CA LYS A 665 -57.03 90.72 107.06
C LYS A 665 -55.63 91.33 106.84
N MET A 666 -55.60 92.66 106.78
CA MET A 666 -54.42 93.52 106.58
C MET A 666 -53.72 93.90 107.90
N GLU A 667 -52.45 94.36 107.81
CA GLU A 667 -51.92 95.56 108.51
C GLU A 667 -50.65 96.11 107.77
N PRO A 668 -50.10 97.33 108.04
CA PRO A 668 -49.94 98.31 106.94
C PRO A 668 -48.56 99.03 106.72
N VAL A 669 -48.32 99.37 105.44
CA VAL A 669 -47.76 100.62 104.81
C VAL A 669 -46.64 101.48 105.48
N LYS A 670 -45.54 101.74 104.72
CA LYS A 670 -44.87 103.05 104.37
C LYS A 670 -43.41 102.85 103.83
N ALA A 671 -42.76 103.70 102.99
CA ALA A 671 -43.17 104.69 101.97
C ALA A 671 -41.99 105.26 101.11
N LEU A 672 -42.20 105.40 99.78
CA LEU A 672 -41.82 106.49 98.82
C LEU A 672 -40.38 106.95 98.43
N LYS A 673 -40.32 107.47 97.16
CA LYS A 673 -39.28 108.22 96.37
C LYS A 673 -38.30 107.36 95.53
N VAL A 674 -38.08 107.50 94.19
CA VAL A 674 -38.05 108.63 93.18
C VAL A 674 -36.76 109.48 93.33
N THR A 675 -35.87 109.68 92.33
CA THR A 675 -36.06 110.22 90.94
C THR A 675 -34.83 109.96 90.01
N GLU A 676 -35.06 109.84 88.67
CA GLU A 676 -34.27 110.35 87.49
C GLU A 676 -32.70 110.25 87.35
N SER A 677 -32.04 110.29 86.18
CA SER A 677 -32.38 110.20 84.72
C SER A 677 -31.11 110.07 83.82
N LYS A 678 -31.30 109.97 82.48
CA LYS A 678 -30.47 110.41 81.29
C LYS A 678 -29.85 109.32 80.35
N PRO A 679 -29.50 109.63 79.05
CA PRO A 679 -30.01 108.85 77.89
C PRO A 679 -28.97 108.41 76.81
N LEU A 680 -29.46 107.93 75.65
CA LEU A 680 -28.74 107.35 74.47
C LEU A 680 -27.70 108.27 73.76
N PRO A 681 -26.86 107.66 72.88
CA PRO A 681 -26.85 108.05 71.45
C PRO A 681 -26.85 106.86 70.42
N LEU A 682 -26.78 107.21 69.12
CA LEU A 682 -26.88 106.35 67.92
C LEU A 682 -25.50 105.97 67.28
N LEU A 683 -25.57 105.01 66.32
CA LEU A 683 -24.74 104.86 65.09
C LEU A 683 -23.32 104.24 65.17
N GLY A 684 -22.98 103.42 64.15
CA GLY A 684 -21.63 103.45 63.54
C GLY A 684 -20.75 102.18 63.49
N ASP A 685 -21.02 101.29 62.52
CA ASP A 685 -20.11 100.75 61.48
C ASP A 685 -18.70 100.11 61.76
N ASN A 686 -18.30 99.23 60.81
CA ASN A 686 -16.96 98.69 60.46
C ASN A 686 -16.27 97.52 61.23
N GLY A 687 -16.04 96.41 60.50
CA GLY A 687 -14.71 95.77 60.37
C GLY A 687 -14.54 94.28 60.76
N GLY A 688 -14.28 93.38 59.79
CA GLY A 688 -13.79 92.01 60.07
C GLY A 688 -13.87 90.98 58.92
N ILE A 689 -12.73 90.51 58.41
CA ILE A 689 -12.54 89.67 57.19
C ILE A 689 -11.78 88.39 57.63
N ALA A 690 -11.92 87.14 57.13
CA ALA A 690 -12.16 86.65 55.76
C ALA A 690 -12.63 85.16 55.65
N LEU A 691 -13.04 84.75 54.43
CA LEU A 691 -13.06 83.37 53.85
C LEU A 691 -14.01 82.31 54.49
N LEU A 692 -14.55 81.31 53.78
CA LEU A 692 -14.23 80.76 52.45
C LEU A 692 -15.50 80.39 51.64
N LEU A 693 -15.36 80.25 50.32
CA LEU A 693 -16.44 80.26 49.32
C LEU A 693 -17.04 78.89 48.97
N VAL A 694 -18.32 78.94 48.58
CA VAL A 694 -18.99 77.91 47.75
C VAL A 694 -18.39 77.93 46.33
N GLY A 695 -18.12 76.75 45.78
CA GLY A 695 -17.69 76.58 44.39
C GLY A 695 -18.60 75.61 43.63
N LEU A 696 -19.58 76.14 42.91
CA LEU A 696 -20.42 75.39 41.97
C LEU A 696 -20.24 76.03 40.59
N GLY A 697 -19.67 75.29 39.64
CA GLY A 697 -19.25 75.83 38.35
C GLY A 697 -19.29 74.78 37.23
N PHE A 698 -20.41 74.76 36.50
CA PHE A 698 -20.47 74.13 35.18
C PHE A 698 -19.66 74.94 34.18
N ILE A 699 -18.67 74.34 33.51
CA ILE A 699 -18.25 74.75 32.16
C ILE A 699 -18.06 73.52 31.29
N ILE A 700 -18.73 73.53 30.13
CA ILE A 700 -18.56 72.59 29.03
C ILE A 700 -17.42 73.10 28.14
N THR A 701 -16.47 72.24 27.79
CA THR A 701 -15.68 72.42 26.56
C THR A 701 -15.43 71.09 25.85
N SER A 702 -15.95 71.01 24.63
CA SER A 702 -15.56 70.06 23.60
C SER A 702 -14.06 70.12 23.27
N MET A 703 -13.47 69.01 22.81
CA MET A 703 -13.07 68.89 21.40
C MET A 703 -12.66 67.45 21.05
N SER A 704 -13.14 66.99 19.90
CA SER A 704 -12.80 65.71 19.27
C SER A 704 -11.37 65.68 18.68
N MET A 705 -10.68 64.55 18.79
CA MET A 705 -9.79 64.07 17.72
C MET A 705 -9.96 62.56 17.50
N TYR A 706 -10.02 62.19 16.23
CA TYR A 706 -10.32 60.87 15.69
C TYR A 706 -9.31 60.61 14.57
N TRP A 707 -8.92 59.35 14.36
CA TRP A 707 -8.07 58.85 13.25
C TRP A 707 -6.56 59.20 13.30
N SER A 708 -5.63 58.39 12.76
CA SER A 708 -5.72 57.04 12.13
C SER A 708 -4.33 56.37 12.00
N THR A 709 -4.29 55.03 12.07
CA THR A 709 -3.31 54.07 11.47
C THR A 709 -1.79 54.26 11.60
N HIS A 710 -1.05 53.20 11.98
CA HIS A 710 -0.33 52.36 10.97
C HIS A 710 0.27 51.03 11.50
N LYS A 711 0.19 49.98 10.64
CA LYS A 711 1.06 48.79 10.42
C LYS A 711 1.64 47.99 11.62
N LYS A 712 1.37 46.68 11.74
CA LYS A 712 1.93 45.53 10.97
C LYS A 712 3.48 45.40 11.03
N GLN A 713 3.97 44.39 11.76
CA GLN A 713 4.75 43.21 11.27
C GLN A 713 5.15 42.35 12.50
N LYS A 714 4.77 41.06 12.56
CA LYS A 714 5.51 39.88 12.05
C LYS A 714 6.93 39.73 12.61
N LYS A 715 7.16 38.68 13.42
CA LYS A 715 7.57 37.39 12.86
C LYS A 715 7.11 36.23 13.73
#